data_AF-A0A959JYY9-F1
#
_entry.id   AF-A0A959JYY9-F1
#
_cell.length_a   1.000
_cell.length_b   1.000
_cell.length_c   1.000
_cell.angle_alpha   90.00
_cell.angle_beta   90.00
_cell.angle_gamma   90.00
#
_symmetry.space_group_name_H-M   'P 1'
#
loop_
_entity.id
_entity.type
_entity.pdbx_description
1 polymer ?
#
loop_
_entity_poly.entity_id
_entity_poly.type
_entity_poly.pdbx_seq_one_letter_code
_entity_poly.pdbx_strand_id
1 'polypeptide(L)'
;MKNKQIIAFDQLPEGMTIDMDEGWKKLISSQFGGSPGRAFPELIQNAIDSYDDVPIDQRQGEIETTNYSISIRDYGVGLNRNKITLLMTLGGTDKRDDPKKIGRFGMGFFSIFNKALGTKKVVVETNCEGQPVQLIFEVIDPEKPPEIKVHFPEKPLAYSTKIEVFFSRYSSVPECLEAARKSLKYYPCNMTINGLPNRSVWQDAVDYGYPMYEEGSMRGFVEPGSHYYYRHTVTLMCKYEYLGISNTYHFIKGGRNLFNDLRDFYDKGTPWLPGFNVTVNYDDLTLTISRDSYFLDYNFNRLVEFVNKMLLDKLAEKLKAYDTELIFANQYIFRQKIRQYVNDPEAFKNQPYSMQKVVNILYTAPVFQVKDQPEKYSLADIYQKRTDGIPVFYSSDGYNENWLGGMFKHDFILLPKTCTVYHGAPQFYRDLFSTCLGEAIDLDTIQENPGLIKNLVEREIIKKSLLSPKCDFVGETRLDDNQQNLLLEINALLDNPEIVKVVSHNLRIPINKIHSLFFEIREEGIYLATGLFQQDGIPVSDDFVTNFVKGNDEKEEILDGVAHDLVLGLSVNHPFIEYILESDNKYRALYALTYLASELTSCQKMLVPFSPFYHLVKEKLATSMRKALIASINSPDDFKPVN
;
A
#
# COMPACT_ATOMS: atom_id res chain seq x y z
N MET A 1 -37.33 -14.90 -10.89
CA MET A 1 -36.47 -16.11 -10.82
C MET A 1 -37.10 -17.18 -11.70
N LYS A 2 -36.51 -17.49 -12.85
CA LYS A 2 -36.96 -18.60 -13.71
C LYS A 2 -36.29 -19.88 -13.23
N ASN A 3 -37.10 -20.88 -12.89
CA ASN A 3 -36.67 -22.23 -12.52
C ASN A 3 -35.76 -22.81 -13.63
N LYS A 4 -34.47 -22.95 -13.34
CA LYS A 4 -33.59 -23.84 -14.09
C LYS A 4 -33.92 -25.27 -13.65
N GLN A 5 -34.57 -26.02 -14.52
CA GLN A 5 -34.62 -27.47 -14.43
C GLN A 5 -33.19 -28.00 -14.34
N ILE A 6 -32.85 -28.58 -13.21
CA ILE A 6 -31.71 -29.47 -13.08
C ILE A 6 -32.16 -30.77 -13.73
N ILE A 7 -31.65 -31.05 -14.93
CA ILE A 7 -31.80 -32.35 -15.56
C ILE A 7 -30.95 -33.31 -14.72
N ALA A 8 -31.60 -34.26 -14.05
CA ALA A 8 -30.93 -35.35 -13.37
C ALA A 8 -30.13 -36.16 -14.40
N PHE A 9 -28.85 -36.45 -14.09
CA PHE A 9 -27.92 -37.19 -14.95
C PHE A 9 -28.33 -38.65 -15.21
N ASP A 10 -29.44 -39.11 -14.62
CA ASP A 10 -29.88 -40.52 -14.61
C ASP A 10 -30.73 -40.91 -15.84
N GLN A 11 -30.85 -40.03 -16.86
CA GLN A 11 -31.66 -40.26 -18.07
C GLN A 11 -30.86 -40.17 -19.39
N LEU A 12 -29.59 -40.60 -19.39
CA LEU A 12 -28.87 -40.89 -20.64
C LEU A 12 -29.01 -42.39 -20.95
N PRO A 13 -29.74 -42.80 -22.01
CA PRO A 13 -30.02 -44.21 -22.34
C PRO A 13 -28.78 -45.02 -22.74
N GLU A 14 -27.69 -44.33 -23.04
CA GLU A 14 -26.33 -44.85 -23.16
C GLU A 14 -25.47 -43.86 -22.36
N GLY A 15 -24.60 -44.34 -21.47
CA GLY A 15 -23.68 -43.45 -20.73
C GLY A 15 -22.85 -42.58 -21.69
N MET A 16 -22.17 -41.53 -21.20
CA MET A 16 -21.23 -40.77 -22.04
C MET A 16 -20.22 -41.73 -22.68
N THR A 17 -20.34 -41.97 -23.98
CA THR A 17 -19.36 -42.67 -24.78
C THR A 17 -18.22 -41.70 -25.06
N ILE A 18 -17.03 -42.01 -24.53
CA ILE A 18 -15.82 -41.23 -24.80
C ILE A 18 -15.32 -41.64 -26.18
N ASP A 19 -15.28 -40.70 -27.11
CA ASP A 19 -14.54 -40.88 -28.37
C ASP A 19 -13.04 -40.94 -28.03
N MET A 20 -12.49 -42.16 -28.09
CA MET A 20 -11.09 -42.42 -27.73
C MET A 20 -10.10 -41.79 -28.71
N ASP A 21 -10.48 -41.64 -29.99
CA ASP A 21 -9.63 -41.03 -31.00
C ASP A 21 -9.61 -39.50 -30.81
N GLU A 22 -10.76 -38.90 -30.53
CA GLU A 22 -10.84 -37.48 -30.18
C GLU A 22 -10.14 -37.19 -28.84
N GLY A 23 -10.34 -38.07 -27.85
CA GLY A 23 -9.67 -38.00 -26.54
C GLY A 23 -8.15 -38.08 -26.65
N TRP A 24 -7.64 -39.02 -27.45
CA TRP A 24 -6.22 -39.14 -27.77
C TRP A 24 -5.68 -37.85 -28.40
N LYS A 25 -6.31 -37.38 -29.48
CA LYS A 25 -5.88 -36.17 -30.21
C LYS A 25 -5.82 -34.96 -29.30
N LYS A 26 -6.85 -34.75 -28.47
CA LYS A 26 -6.88 -33.63 -27.51
C LYS A 26 -5.77 -33.74 -26.48
N LEU A 27 -5.52 -34.93 -25.94
CA LEU A 27 -4.51 -35.16 -24.94
C LEU A 27 -3.09 -34.88 -25.46
N ILE A 28 -2.73 -35.42 -26.63
CA ILE A 28 -1.36 -35.29 -27.16
C ILE A 28 -1.06 -33.91 -27.77
N SER A 29 -2.08 -33.13 -28.16
CA SER A 29 -1.89 -31.83 -28.83
C SER A 29 -2.02 -30.62 -27.90
N SER A 30 -2.78 -30.74 -26.81
CA SER A 30 -3.23 -29.56 -26.03
C SER A 30 -2.50 -29.37 -24.71
N GLN A 31 -1.74 -30.35 -24.22
CA GLN A 31 -1.30 -30.37 -22.82
C GLN A 31 -0.20 -29.35 -22.47
N PHE A 32 0.66 -28.94 -23.42
CA PHE A 32 1.83 -28.08 -23.12
C PHE A 32 1.99 -26.84 -24.01
N GLY A 33 0.92 -26.36 -24.64
CA GLY A 33 0.83 -24.98 -25.17
C GLY A 33 2.01 -24.46 -25.99
N GLY A 34 2.66 -25.31 -26.79
CA GLY A 34 3.79 -24.93 -27.66
C GLY A 34 5.19 -25.30 -27.16
N SER A 35 5.34 -26.02 -26.04
CA SER A 35 6.64 -26.58 -25.58
C SER A 35 6.56 -28.10 -25.41
N PRO A 36 6.61 -28.89 -26.50
CA PRO A 36 6.41 -30.34 -26.46
C PRO A 36 7.41 -31.08 -25.55
N GLY A 37 8.65 -30.58 -25.42
CA GLY A 37 9.67 -31.15 -24.53
C GLY A 37 9.26 -31.24 -23.05
N ARG A 38 8.25 -30.47 -22.59
CA ARG A 38 7.68 -30.57 -21.24
C ARG A 38 7.05 -31.94 -20.92
N ALA A 39 6.86 -32.79 -21.92
CA ALA A 39 6.45 -34.17 -21.71
C ALA A 39 7.45 -35.01 -20.93
N PHE A 40 8.75 -34.75 -21.08
CA PHE A 40 9.78 -35.56 -20.41
C PHE A 40 9.83 -35.35 -18.88
N PRO A 41 9.67 -34.13 -18.33
CA PRO A 41 9.43 -33.89 -16.91
C PRO A 41 8.35 -34.77 -16.24
N GLU A 42 7.30 -35.17 -16.96
CA GLU A 42 6.29 -36.10 -16.42
C GLU A 42 6.87 -37.50 -16.16
N LEU A 43 7.83 -37.94 -16.98
CA LEU A 43 8.54 -39.21 -16.76
C LEU A 43 9.48 -39.11 -15.56
N ILE A 44 10.11 -37.94 -15.35
CA ILE A 44 10.91 -37.66 -14.14
C ILE A 44 10.04 -37.74 -12.88
N GLN A 45 8.86 -37.12 -12.90
CA GLN A 45 7.91 -37.23 -11.78
C GLN A 45 7.52 -38.68 -11.51
N ASN A 46 7.26 -39.47 -12.56
CA ASN A 46 6.92 -40.89 -12.41
C ASN A 46 8.08 -41.72 -11.82
N ALA A 47 9.32 -41.44 -12.25
CA ALA A 47 10.52 -42.04 -11.69
C ALA A 47 10.73 -41.65 -10.21
N ILE A 48 10.46 -40.41 -9.84
CA ILE A 48 10.52 -39.96 -8.43
C ILE A 48 9.41 -40.62 -7.61
N ASP A 49 8.19 -40.73 -8.16
CA ASP A 49 7.03 -41.35 -7.52
C ASP A 49 7.14 -42.88 -7.42
N SER A 50 8.08 -43.53 -8.11
CA SER A 50 8.25 -44.99 -8.08
C SER A 50 8.85 -45.49 -6.76
N TYR A 51 9.39 -44.61 -5.94
CA TYR A 51 9.93 -44.94 -4.64
C TYR A 51 8.84 -44.89 -3.57
N ASP A 52 8.73 -45.96 -2.79
CA ASP A 52 7.86 -46.04 -1.63
C ASP A 52 8.68 -45.87 -0.35
N ASP A 53 8.22 -44.97 0.53
CA ASP A 53 8.85 -44.63 1.82
C ASP A 53 10.33 -44.21 1.80
N VAL A 54 10.91 -43.92 0.63
CA VAL A 54 12.25 -43.33 0.49
C VAL A 54 12.16 -41.79 0.44
N PRO A 55 12.89 -41.06 1.30
CA PRO A 55 13.02 -39.61 1.23
C PRO A 55 13.47 -39.13 -0.15
N ILE A 56 12.93 -38.02 -0.65
CA ILE A 56 13.16 -37.55 -2.03
C ILE A 56 14.65 -37.30 -2.34
N ASP A 57 15.41 -36.83 -1.35
CA ASP A 57 16.86 -36.56 -1.37
C ASP A 57 17.73 -37.82 -1.45
N GLN A 58 17.12 -38.99 -1.24
CA GLN A 58 17.78 -40.28 -1.37
C GLN A 58 17.37 -41.01 -2.65
N ARG A 59 16.34 -40.53 -3.37
CA ARG A 59 15.87 -41.15 -4.61
C ARG A 59 16.88 -40.95 -5.72
N GLN A 60 17.10 -42.00 -6.49
CA GLN A 60 18.11 -42.04 -7.55
C GLN A 60 17.47 -42.16 -8.94
N GLY A 61 18.18 -41.71 -9.97
CA GLY A 61 17.81 -42.02 -11.33
C GLY A 61 18.83 -41.54 -12.35
N GLU A 62 18.67 -42.02 -13.58
CA GLU A 62 19.64 -41.80 -14.65
C GLU A 62 18.90 -41.39 -15.91
N ILE A 63 19.31 -40.27 -16.50
CA ILE A 63 18.87 -39.82 -17.81
C ILE A 63 20.01 -40.01 -18.78
N GLU A 64 19.77 -40.78 -19.84
CA GLU A 64 20.75 -41.04 -20.90
C GLU A 64 20.18 -40.61 -22.26
N THR A 65 21.00 -39.97 -23.09
CA THR A 65 20.60 -39.49 -24.42
C THR A 65 21.47 -40.04 -25.54
N THR A 66 20.85 -40.29 -26.68
CA THR A 66 21.50 -40.48 -27.99
C THR A 66 21.03 -39.39 -28.95
N ASN A 67 21.43 -39.46 -30.23
CA ASN A 67 20.94 -38.53 -31.26
C ASN A 67 19.42 -38.61 -31.48
N TYR A 68 18.79 -39.74 -31.19
CA TYR A 68 17.37 -39.99 -31.49
C TYR A 68 16.60 -40.64 -30.34
N SER A 69 17.23 -40.82 -29.18
CA SER A 69 16.54 -41.33 -28.00
C SER A 69 16.93 -40.58 -26.73
N ILE A 70 15.99 -40.57 -25.79
CA ILE A 70 16.21 -40.16 -24.41
C ILE A 70 15.58 -41.22 -23.52
N SER A 71 16.28 -41.61 -22.46
CA SER A 71 15.74 -42.54 -21.48
C SER A 71 15.81 -41.97 -20.07
N ILE A 72 14.93 -42.47 -19.22
CA ILE A 72 15.01 -42.30 -17.77
C ILE A 72 14.93 -43.66 -17.10
N ARG A 73 15.80 -43.88 -16.13
CA ARG A 73 15.86 -45.09 -15.31
C ARG A 73 15.70 -44.71 -13.83
N ASP A 74 14.91 -45.49 -13.10
CA ASP A 74 14.76 -45.40 -11.65
C ASP A 74 15.04 -46.73 -10.94
N TYR A 75 15.27 -46.64 -9.64
CA TYR A 75 15.59 -47.75 -8.74
C TYR A 75 14.52 -47.90 -7.65
N GLY A 76 13.27 -47.52 -7.95
CA GLY A 76 12.13 -47.68 -7.05
C GLY A 76 11.57 -49.11 -7.01
N VAL A 77 10.24 -49.24 -6.90
CA VAL A 77 9.58 -50.55 -6.70
C VAL A 77 9.15 -51.27 -7.99
N GLY A 78 9.23 -50.61 -9.14
CA GLY A 78 8.72 -51.11 -10.42
C GLY A 78 7.21 -50.92 -10.60
N LEU A 79 6.65 -51.59 -11.61
CA LEU A 79 5.22 -51.57 -11.92
C LEU A 79 4.60 -52.94 -11.66
N ASN A 80 3.60 -53.01 -10.78
CA ASN A 80 2.78 -54.22 -10.64
C ASN A 80 1.77 -54.33 -11.80
N ARG A 81 1.06 -55.47 -11.87
CA ARG A 81 0.07 -55.71 -12.94
C ARG A 81 -0.98 -54.61 -13.05
N ASN A 82 -1.50 -54.14 -11.92
CA ASN A 82 -2.50 -53.08 -11.89
C ASN A 82 -1.96 -51.76 -12.47
N LYS A 83 -0.74 -51.37 -12.10
CA LYS A 83 -0.06 -50.18 -12.64
C LYS A 83 0.23 -50.31 -14.13
N ILE A 84 0.58 -51.50 -14.61
CA ILE A 84 0.72 -51.79 -16.04
C ILE A 84 -0.63 -51.61 -16.76
N THR A 85 -1.73 -52.12 -16.20
CA THR A 85 -3.07 -51.91 -16.75
C THR A 85 -3.44 -50.42 -16.80
N LEU A 86 -3.13 -49.66 -15.76
CA LEU A 86 -3.36 -48.22 -15.72
C LEU A 86 -2.52 -47.47 -16.77
N LEU A 87 -1.26 -47.85 -16.98
CA LEU A 87 -0.39 -47.28 -18.01
C LEU A 87 -0.92 -47.51 -19.42
N MET A 88 -1.63 -48.62 -19.64
CA MET A 88 -2.29 -48.94 -20.91
C MET A 88 -3.67 -48.29 -21.06
N THR A 89 -4.19 -47.64 -20.00
CA THR A 89 -5.52 -47.01 -19.99
C THR A 89 -5.40 -45.49 -20.06
N LEU A 90 -6.01 -44.87 -21.07
CA LEU A 90 -6.00 -43.41 -21.20
C LEU A 90 -6.63 -42.74 -19.96
N GLY A 91 -5.84 -41.94 -19.23
CA GLY A 91 -6.30 -41.27 -18.00
C GLY A 91 -6.33 -42.17 -16.75
N GLY A 92 -5.81 -43.39 -16.82
CA GLY A 92 -5.67 -44.28 -15.66
C GLY A 92 -4.69 -43.73 -14.62
N THR A 93 -5.12 -43.63 -13.36
CA THR A 93 -4.23 -43.24 -12.25
C THR A 93 -4.65 -43.88 -10.94
N ASP A 94 -3.66 -44.37 -10.20
CA ASP A 94 -3.76 -44.82 -8.81
C ASP A 94 -3.34 -43.72 -7.80
N LYS A 95 -2.89 -42.57 -8.30
CA LYS A 95 -2.29 -41.49 -7.49
C LYS A 95 -3.28 -40.40 -7.06
N ARG A 96 -4.56 -40.52 -7.44
CA ARG A 96 -5.57 -39.46 -7.26
C ARG A 96 -5.74 -39.07 -5.79
N ASP A 97 -5.70 -40.06 -4.90
CA ASP A 97 -5.97 -39.89 -3.47
C ASP A 97 -4.71 -39.99 -2.60
N ASP A 98 -3.50 -40.12 -3.20
CA ASP A 98 -2.24 -40.17 -2.46
C ASP A 98 -1.61 -38.76 -2.37
N PRO A 99 -1.61 -38.12 -1.19
CA PRO A 99 -1.03 -36.80 -1.01
C PRO A 99 0.50 -36.79 -1.18
N LYS A 100 1.20 -37.92 -1.04
CA LYS A 100 2.66 -38.00 -1.14
C LYS A 100 3.18 -38.03 -2.58
N LYS A 101 2.33 -38.35 -3.57
CA LYS A 101 2.74 -38.47 -4.97
C LYS A 101 2.61 -37.14 -5.71
N ILE A 102 3.49 -36.90 -6.68
CA ILE A 102 3.52 -35.68 -7.50
C ILE A 102 2.48 -35.77 -8.62
N GLY A 103 2.39 -36.91 -9.32
CA GLY A 103 1.38 -37.16 -10.35
C GLY A 103 -0.02 -37.37 -9.77
N ARG A 104 -1.08 -36.82 -10.41
CA ARG A 104 -2.49 -36.95 -9.93
C ARG A 104 -3.51 -37.37 -10.98
N PHE A 105 -3.26 -37.12 -12.27
CA PHE A 105 -4.31 -37.14 -13.30
C PHE A 105 -4.18 -38.27 -14.33
N GLY A 106 -3.14 -39.10 -14.27
CA GLY A 106 -3.00 -40.27 -15.16
C GLY A 106 -2.72 -39.96 -16.64
N MET A 107 -2.44 -38.71 -16.99
CA MET A 107 -2.23 -38.26 -18.37
C MET A 107 -0.76 -37.99 -18.71
N GLY A 108 0.12 -37.86 -17.70
CA GLY A 108 1.51 -37.41 -17.88
C GLY A 108 2.34 -38.31 -18.79
N PHE A 109 2.18 -39.64 -18.70
CA PHE A 109 2.91 -40.58 -19.56
C PHE A 109 2.60 -40.39 -21.04
N PHE A 110 1.32 -40.26 -21.40
CA PHE A 110 0.90 -40.16 -22.79
C PHE A 110 1.32 -38.85 -23.46
N SER A 111 1.69 -37.85 -22.67
CA SER A 111 2.15 -36.56 -23.16
C SER A 111 3.42 -36.67 -24.03
N ILE A 112 4.21 -37.73 -23.86
CA ILE A 112 5.42 -38.00 -24.66
C ILE A 112 5.09 -38.38 -26.11
N PHE A 113 3.85 -38.76 -26.41
CA PHE A 113 3.37 -39.04 -27.77
C PHE A 113 2.92 -37.77 -28.51
N ASN A 114 3.21 -36.57 -27.98
CA ASN A 114 2.95 -35.32 -28.68
C ASN A 114 3.56 -35.35 -30.10
N LYS A 115 2.72 -35.18 -31.12
CA LYS A 115 3.11 -35.26 -32.53
C LYS A 115 4.25 -34.31 -32.91
N ALA A 116 4.41 -33.19 -32.22
CA ALA A 116 5.49 -32.24 -32.47
C ALA A 116 6.88 -32.80 -32.07
N LEU A 117 6.94 -33.73 -31.11
CA LEU A 117 8.16 -34.49 -30.79
C LEU A 117 8.48 -35.56 -31.85
N GLY A 118 7.51 -35.94 -32.68
CA GLY A 118 7.69 -36.99 -33.68
C GLY A 118 8.11 -38.32 -33.05
N THR A 119 7.57 -38.65 -31.88
CA THR A 119 7.80 -39.92 -31.17
C THR A 119 7.43 -41.11 -32.07
N LYS A 120 8.39 -42.02 -32.25
CA LYS A 120 8.23 -43.24 -33.05
C LYS A 120 7.89 -44.44 -32.17
N LYS A 121 8.54 -44.52 -31.02
CA LYS A 121 8.46 -45.68 -30.14
C LYS A 121 8.77 -45.28 -28.71
N VAL A 122 8.06 -45.85 -27.75
CA VAL A 122 8.41 -45.80 -26.32
C VAL A 122 8.58 -47.22 -25.82
N VAL A 123 9.69 -47.50 -25.15
CA VAL A 123 9.98 -48.81 -24.55
C VAL A 123 10.01 -48.64 -23.05
N VAL A 124 9.16 -49.39 -22.34
CA VAL A 124 9.10 -49.41 -20.88
C VAL A 124 9.59 -50.78 -20.42
N GLU A 125 10.75 -50.83 -19.78
CA GLU A 125 11.31 -52.03 -19.16
C GLU A 125 11.10 -51.90 -17.66
N THR A 126 10.43 -52.84 -17.00
CA THR A 126 10.13 -52.76 -15.57
C THR A 126 10.16 -54.12 -14.90
N ASN A 127 10.50 -54.15 -13.61
CA ASN A 127 10.26 -55.31 -12.76
C ASN A 127 8.79 -55.30 -12.31
N CYS A 128 8.04 -56.34 -12.68
CA CYS A 128 6.67 -56.58 -12.28
C CYS A 128 6.59 -57.86 -11.46
N GLU A 129 6.31 -57.74 -10.15
CA GLU A 129 6.13 -58.90 -9.25
C GLU A 129 7.32 -59.88 -9.29
N GLY A 130 8.55 -59.34 -9.40
CA GLY A 130 9.78 -60.13 -9.48
C GLY A 130 10.14 -60.65 -10.87
N GLN A 131 9.35 -60.36 -11.90
CA GLN A 131 9.65 -60.72 -13.29
C GLN A 131 9.89 -59.48 -14.16
N PRO A 132 10.91 -59.49 -15.03
CA PRO A 132 11.12 -58.42 -15.99
C PRO A 132 10.00 -58.44 -17.04
N VAL A 133 9.45 -57.26 -17.32
CA VAL A 133 8.43 -57.03 -18.36
C VAL A 133 8.88 -55.86 -19.22
N GLN A 134 8.74 -56.02 -20.53
CA GLN A 134 8.99 -54.97 -21.51
C GLN A 134 7.71 -54.66 -22.28
N LEU A 135 7.28 -53.40 -22.24
CA LEU A 135 6.17 -52.87 -23.02
C LEU A 135 6.73 -51.99 -24.13
N ILE A 136 6.34 -52.26 -25.38
CA ILE A 136 6.73 -51.48 -26.55
C ILE A 136 5.49 -50.80 -27.09
N PHE A 137 5.47 -49.47 -27.04
CA PHE A 137 4.45 -48.63 -27.63
C PHE A 137 4.96 -48.12 -28.98
N GLU A 138 4.42 -48.62 -30.08
CA GLU A 138 4.84 -48.30 -31.44
C GLU A 138 3.85 -47.34 -32.10
N VAL A 139 4.36 -46.19 -32.58
CA VAL A 139 3.54 -45.15 -33.21
C VAL A 139 3.50 -45.40 -34.71
N ILE A 140 2.40 -46.01 -35.18
CA ILE A 140 2.14 -46.21 -36.61
C ILE A 140 1.56 -44.93 -37.24
N ASP A 141 0.62 -44.29 -36.53
CA ASP A 141 -0.02 -43.02 -36.90
C ASP A 141 -0.05 -42.12 -35.67
N PRO A 142 0.58 -40.92 -35.70
CA PRO A 142 0.60 -40.01 -34.54
C PRO A 142 -0.78 -39.50 -34.15
N GLU A 143 -1.79 -39.58 -35.03
CA GLU A 143 -3.16 -39.17 -34.72
C GLU A 143 -4.00 -40.30 -34.09
N LYS A 144 -3.40 -41.47 -33.83
CA LYS A 144 -4.02 -42.64 -33.18
C LYS A 144 -3.20 -43.13 -31.99
N PRO A 145 -3.82 -43.83 -31.02
CA PRO A 145 -3.10 -44.50 -29.95
C PRO A 145 -2.03 -45.47 -30.48
N PRO A 146 -0.87 -45.60 -29.82
CA PRO A 146 0.18 -46.53 -30.24
C PRO A 146 -0.25 -47.98 -30.10
N GLU A 147 0.30 -48.85 -30.95
CA GLU A 147 0.18 -50.29 -30.78
C GLU A 147 1.08 -50.75 -29.62
N ILE A 148 0.55 -51.60 -28.74
CA ILE A 148 1.25 -52.06 -27.53
C ILE A 148 1.65 -53.52 -27.71
N LYS A 149 2.95 -53.81 -27.60
CA LYS A 149 3.51 -55.18 -27.58
C LYS A 149 4.11 -55.45 -26.20
N VAL A 150 3.95 -56.68 -25.72
CA VAL A 150 4.47 -57.11 -24.42
C VAL A 150 5.47 -58.24 -24.62
N HIS A 151 6.65 -58.10 -24.02
CA HIS A 151 7.71 -59.10 -24.00
C HIS A 151 8.16 -59.37 -22.57
N PHE A 152 8.67 -60.58 -22.32
CA PHE A 152 9.21 -61.02 -21.04
C PHE A 152 10.69 -61.32 -21.22
N PRO A 153 11.59 -60.37 -20.93
CA PRO A 153 13.03 -60.58 -21.05
C PRO A 153 13.51 -61.76 -20.18
N GLU A 154 14.49 -62.52 -20.64
CA GLU A 154 15.06 -63.63 -19.86
C GLU A 154 16.02 -63.15 -18.75
N LYS A 155 16.62 -61.97 -18.93
CA LYS A 155 17.62 -61.43 -18.00
C LYS A 155 16.95 -60.55 -16.93
N PRO A 156 17.37 -60.64 -15.66
CA PRO A 156 16.92 -59.72 -14.63
C PRO A 156 17.37 -58.28 -14.95
N LEU A 157 16.55 -57.30 -14.56
CA LEU A 157 16.87 -55.89 -14.71
C LEU A 157 17.69 -55.41 -13.50
N ALA A 158 18.74 -54.62 -13.76
CA ALA A 158 19.56 -53.99 -12.72
C ALA A 158 18.89 -52.74 -12.10
N TYR A 159 17.66 -52.44 -12.52
CA TYR A 159 16.90 -51.25 -12.16
C TYR A 159 15.42 -51.61 -12.01
N SER A 160 14.63 -50.69 -11.47
CA SER A 160 13.18 -50.92 -11.28
C SER A 160 12.44 -50.70 -12.58
N THR A 161 12.55 -49.50 -13.16
CA THR A 161 11.91 -49.15 -14.42
C THR A 161 12.85 -48.30 -15.27
N LYS A 162 12.88 -48.56 -16.58
CA LYS A 162 13.52 -47.73 -17.59
C LYS A 162 12.48 -47.40 -18.66
N ILE A 163 12.31 -46.13 -18.96
CA ILE A 163 11.49 -45.65 -20.07
C ILE A 163 12.42 -45.03 -21.09
N GLU A 164 12.48 -45.59 -22.29
CA GLU A 164 13.24 -45.05 -23.42
C GLU A 164 12.32 -44.61 -24.55
N VAL A 165 12.49 -43.36 -24.96
CA VAL A 165 11.68 -42.71 -25.99
C VAL A 165 12.54 -42.53 -27.23
N PHE A 166 12.05 -43.01 -28.36
CA PHE A 166 12.71 -42.90 -29.65
C PHE A 166 11.95 -41.92 -30.54
N PHE A 167 12.66 -40.95 -31.10
CA PHE A 167 12.10 -39.90 -31.94
C PHE A 167 12.48 -40.07 -33.41
N SER A 168 11.63 -39.53 -34.28
CA SER A 168 11.93 -39.32 -35.70
C SER A 168 12.80 -38.09 -35.93
N ARG A 169 12.73 -37.11 -35.03
CA ARG A 169 13.38 -35.81 -35.12
C ARG A 169 14.55 -35.73 -34.17
N TYR A 170 15.70 -35.30 -34.69
CA TYR A 170 16.90 -35.08 -33.88
C TYR A 170 16.71 -33.96 -32.83
N SER A 171 15.94 -32.91 -33.14
CA SER A 171 15.75 -31.76 -32.23
C SER A 171 14.96 -32.09 -30.96
N SER A 172 14.17 -33.17 -30.97
CA SER A 172 13.30 -33.55 -29.85
C SER A 172 14.09 -34.01 -28.64
N VAL A 173 15.27 -34.61 -28.81
CA VAL A 173 16.14 -34.98 -27.69
C VAL A 173 16.65 -33.73 -26.95
N PRO A 174 17.30 -32.73 -27.61
CA PRO A 174 17.64 -31.46 -26.98
C PRO A 174 16.47 -30.75 -26.31
N GLU A 175 15.28 -30.73 -26.93
CA GLU A 175 14.08 -30.10 -26.36
C GLU A 175 13.64 -30.77 -25.05
N CYS A 176 13.56 -32.10 -25.02
CA CYS A 176 13.22 -32.88 -23.83
C CYS A 176 14.31 -32.75 -22.75
N LEU A 177 15.58 -32.79 -23.14
CA LEU A 177 16.71 -32.68 -22.22
C LEU A 177 16.78 -31.30 -21.56
N GLU A 178 16.50 -30.23 -22.30
CA GLU A 178 16.43 -28.89 -21.75
C GLU A 178 15.27 -28.74 -20.75
N ALA A 179 14.10 -29.32 -21.07
CA ALA A 179 12.98 -29.37 -20.13
C ALA A 179 13.31 -30.21 -18.88
N ALA A 180 14.00 -31.33 -19.05
CA ALA A 180 14.47 -32.18 -17.95
C ALA A 180 15.38 -31.41 -16.99
N ARG A 181 16.40 -30.71 -17.52
CA ARG A 181 17.31 -29.88 -16.71
C ARG A 181 16.58 -28.79 -15.93
N LYS A 182 15.65 -28.09 -16.59
CA LYS A 182 14.82 -27.06 -15.93
C LYS A 182 13.99 -27.62 -14.78
N SER A 183 13.45 -28.83 -14.95
CA SER A 183 12.63 -29.49 -13.94
C SER A 183 13.48 -30.02 -12.78
N LEU A 184 14.57 -30.74 -13.09
CA LEU A 184 15.50 -31.30 -12.11
C LEU A 184 16.26 -30.27 -11.28
N LYS A 185 16.33 -29.01 -11.74
CA LYS A 185 16.83 -27.90 -10.93
C LYS A 185 16.13 -27.79 -9.56
N TYR A 186 14.86 -28.19 -9.46
CA TYR A 186 14.05 -27.99 -8.26
C TYR A 186 13.81 -29.26 -7.45
N TYR A 187 14.00 -30.45 -8.03
CA TYR A 187 13.87 -31.70 -7.30
C TYR A 187 15.14 -31.99 -6.48
N PRO A 188 15.05 -32.08 -5.15
CA PRO A 188 16.18 -32.52 -4.33
C PRO A 188 16.27 -34.04 -4.43
N CYS A 189 16.80 -34.56 -5.53
CA CYS A 189 17.02 -35.99 -5.74
C CYS A 189 18.35 -36.26 -6.46
N ASN A 190 18.86 -37.48 -6.32
CA ASN A 190 20.16 -37.91 -6.85
C ASN A 190 20.01 -38.41 -8.29
N MET A 191 19.73 -37.48 -9.20
CA MET A 191 19.61 -37.77 -10.63
C MET A 191 20.93 -37.52 -11.35
N THR A 192 21.28 -38.36 -12.33
CA THR A 192 22.39 -38.12 -13.25
C THR A 192 21.87 -37.88 -14.66
N ILE A 193 22.59 -37.05 -15.43
CA ILE A 193 22.32 -36.79 -16.85
C ILE A 193 23.58 -37.12 -17.62
N ASN A 194 23.55 -38.16 -18.45
CA ASN A 194 24.69 -38.68 -19.19
C ASN A 194 25.90 -38.95 -18.29
N GLY A 195 25.66 -39.57 -17.13
CA GLY A 195 26.67 -39.89 -16.12
C GLY A 195 27.13 -38.73 -15.24
N LEU A 196 26.67 -37.50 -15.50
CA LEU A 196 27.00 -36.33 -14.69
C LEU A 196 25.93 -36.09 -13.62
N PRO A 197 26.30 -35.85 -12.34
CA PRO A 197 25.32 -35.58 -11.30
C PRO A 197 24.58 -34.25 -11.57
N ASN A 198 23.25 -34.26 -11.44
CA ASN A 198 22.44 -33.06 -11.46
C ASN A 198 22.44 -32.40 -10.08
N ARG A 199 22.57 -31.07 -10.04
CA ARG A 199 22.48 -30.29 -8.80
C ARG A 199 21.16 -29.53 -8.75
N SER A 200 20.50 -29.59 -7.59
CA SER A 200 19.27 -28.84 -7.34
C SER A 200 19.57 -27.56 -6.55
N VAL A 201 18.63 -26.60 -6.59
CA VAL A 201 18.72 -25.36 -5.80
C VAL A 201 18.78 -25.64 -4.29
N TRP A 202 18.24 -26.77 -3.84
CA TRP A 202 18.28 -27.17 -2.43
C TRP A 202 19.68 -27.63 -2.02
N GLN A 203 20.36 -28.41 -2.88
CA GLN A 203 21.73 -28.82 -2.62
C GLN A 203 22.66 -27.61 -2.66
N ASP A 204 22.46 -26.71 -3.62
CA ASP A 204 23.22 -25.47 -3.69
C ASP A 204 23.02 -24.62 -2.43
N ALA A 205 21.79 -24.48 -1.94
CA ALA A 205 21.51 -23.74 -0.71
C ALA A 205 22.24 -24.32 0.52
N VAL A 206 22.27 -25.65 0.66
CA VAL A 206 23.01 -26.34 1.73
C VAL A 206 24.52 -26.10 1.59
N ASP A 207 25.07 -26.28 0.38
CA ASP A 207 26.50 -26.12 0.12
C ASP A 207 26.97 -24.67 0.36
N TYR A 208 26.12 -23.67 0.07
CA TYR A 208 26.39 -22.26 0.36
C TYR A 208 26.10 -21.86 1.82
N GLY A 209 25.58 -22.77 2.64
CA GLY A 209 25.25 -22.51 4.05
C GLY A 209 24.09 -21.54 4.24
N TYR A 210 23.13 -21.50 3.30
CA TYR A 210 21.93 -20.70 3.45
C TYR A 210 21.01 -21.30 4.53
N PRO A 211 20.35 -20.48 5.36
CA PRO A 211 19.45 -21.02 6.37
C PRO A 211 18.26 -21.72 5.73
N MET A 212 18.11 -22.98 6.11
CA MET A 212 16.99 -23.83 5.73
C MET A 212 15.88 -23.71 6.78
N TYR A 213 14.65 -23.64 6.33
CA TYR A 213 13.45 -23.55 7.15
C TYR A 213 12.53 -24.69 6.80
N GLU A 214 11.96 -25.33 7.82
CA GLU A 214 10.98 -26.41 7.65
C GLU A 214 9.85 -26.25 8.68
N GLU A 215 8.61 -26.39 8.23
CA GLU A 215 7.43 -26.39 9.10
C GLU A 215 6.31 -27.24 8.48
N GLY A 216 6.10 -28.43 9.03
CA GLY A 216 5.16 -29.41 8.46
C GLY A 216 5.58 -29.82 7.05
N SER A 217 4.71 -29.59 6.07
CA SER A 217 4.92 -29.84 4.63
C SER A 217 5.52 -28.64 3.88
N MET A 218 5.94 -27.59 4.59
CA MET A 218 6.63 -26.44 4.03
C MET A 218 8.13 -26.54 4.22
N ARG A 219 8.88 -26.22 3.17
CA ARG A 219 10.35 -26.09 3.19
C ARG A 219 10.75 -24.85 2.43
N GLY A 220 11.80 -24.18 2.87
CA GLY A 220 12.32 -23.03 2.13
C GLY A 220 13.68 -22.57 2.62
N PHE A 221 14.29 -21.67 1.86
CA PHE A 221 15.51 -20.99 2.24
C PHE A 221 15.52 -19.55 1.76
N VAL A 222 16.39 -18.75 2.36
CA VAL A 222 16.61 -17.36 1.97
C VAL A 222 18.05 -17.21 1.48
N GLU A 223 18.21 -16.75 0.24
CA GLU A 223 19.51 -16.55 -0.39
C GLU A 223 19.74 -15.05 -0.70
N PRO A 224 21.00 -14.59 -0.77
CA PRO A 224 21.31 -13.26 -1.27
C PRO A 224 20.82 -13.09 -2.71
N GLY A 225 20.13 -11.99 -2.98
CA GLY A 225 19.71 -11.61 -4.33
C GLY A 225 20.90 -11.18 -5.19
N SER A 226 20.79 -11.33 -6.51
CA SER A 226 21.79 -10.79 -7.43
C SER A 226 21.79 -9.26 -7.35
N HIS A 227 22.98 -8.66 -7.30
CA HIS A 227 23.17 -7.22 -7.04
C HIS A 227 22.52 -6.29 -8.08
N TYR A 228 22.05 -6.84 -9.21
CA TYR A 228 21.71 -6.06 -10.40
C TYR A 228 20.26 -5.58 -10.47
N TYR A 229 19.36 -6.07 -9.60
CA TYR A 229 18.00 -5.54 -9.53
C TYR A 229 17.53 -5.56 -8.09
N TYR A 230 16.91 -4.46 -7.64
CA TYR A 230 16.21 -4.30 -6.35
C TYR A 230 15.03 -5.29 -6.14
N ARG A 231 15.03 -6.43 -6.84
CA ARG A 231 13.98 -7.44 -6.83
C ARG A 231 14.28 -8.43 -5.71
N HIS A 232 13.54 -8.28 -4.62
CA HIS A 232 13.33 -9.34 -3.66
C HIS A 232 12.22 -10.24 -4.22
N THR A 233 12.55 -11.49 -4.52
CA THR A 233 11.63 -12.41 -5.19
C THR A 233 11.29 -13.62 -4.32
N VAL A 234 10.12 -14.20 -4.59
CA VAL A 234 9.68 -15.46 -4.02
C VAL A 234 9.53 -16.45 -5.17
N THR A 235 10.38 -17.48 -5.19
CA THR A 235 10.24 -18.65 -6.04
C THR A 235 9.36 -19.67 -5.33
N LEU A 236 8.24 -20.00 -5.96
CA LEU A 236 7.22 -20.87 -5.40
C LEU A 236 7.20 -22.23 -6.08
N MET A 237 7.18 -23.27 -5.26
CA MET A 237 7.02 -24.66 -5.66
C MET A 237 5.90 -25.35 -4.87
N CYS A 238 5.35 -26.40 -5.46
CA CYS A 238 4.49 -27.36 -4.76
C CYS A 238 4.97 -28.76 -5.13
N LYS A 239 5.30 -29.57 -4.12
CA LYS A 239 5.93 -30.89 -4.33
C LYS A 239 7.18 -30.82 -5.21
N TYR A 240 7.95 -29.75 -5.04
CA TYR A 240 9.16 -29.41 -5.79
C TYR A 240 8.95 -29.11 -7.28
N GLU A 241 7.70 -29.11 -7.77
CA GLU A 241 7.37 -28.62 -9.09
C GLU A 241 7.35 -27.09 -9.08
N TYR A 242 8.08 -26.47 -10.00
CA TYR A 242 8.16 -25.01 -10.13
C TYR A 242 6.84 -24.44 -10.64
N LEU A 243 6.24 -23.55 -9.85
CA LEU A 243 5.00 -22.86 -10.21
C LEU A 243 5.28 -21.46 -10.77
N GLY A 244 6.25 -20.75 -10.22
CA GLY A 244 6.56 -19.41 -10.66
C GLY A 244 7.50 -18.64 -9.75
N ILE A 245 7.79 -17.41 -10.19
CA ILE A 245 8.55 -16.42 -9.43
C ILE A 245 7.76 -15.11 -9.43
N SER A 246 7.72 -14.45 -8.27
CA SER A 246 7.04 -13.16 -8.12
C SER A 246 7.85 -12.24 -7.20
N ASN A 247 7.66 -10.93 -7.31
CA ASN A 247 8.20 -10.01 -6.31
C ASN A 247 7.47 -10.24 -4.97
N THR A 248 8.12 -10.03 -3.83
CA THR A 248 7.50 -10.32 -2.52
C THR A 248 6.16 -9.60 -2.31
N TYR A 249 6.05 -8.31 -2.63
CA TYR A 249 4.78 -7.57 -2.47
C TYR A 249 3.65 -8.13 -3.35
N HIS A 250 3.99 -8.59 -4.56
CA HIS A 250 3.03 -9.20 -5.47
C HIS A 250 2.64 -10.61 -4.99
N PHE A 251 3.60 -11.37 -4.47
CA PHE A 251 3.38 -12.66 -3.85
C PHE A 251 2.44 -12.55 -2.66
N ILE A 252 2.73 -11.74 -1.64
CA ILE A 252 1.93 -11.68 -0.39
C ILE A 252 0.47 -11.22 -0.59
N LYS A 253 0.20 -10.50 -1.69
CA LYS A 253 -1.14 -10.05 -2.10
C LYS A 253 -1.83 -10.99 -3.09
N GLY A 254 -1.16 -12.05 -3.54
CA GLY A 254 -1.66 -12.94 -4.59
C GLY A 254 -1.91 -12.21 -5.92
N GLY A 255 -1.19 -11.12 -6.18
CA GLY A 255 -1.30 -10.31 -7.39
C GLY A 255 -2.57 -9.48 -7.54
N ARG A 256 -3.32 -9.22 -6.46
CA ARG A 256 -4.56 -8.43 -6.49
C ARG A 256 -4.48 -7.24 -5.52
N ASN A 257 -5.20 -6.15 -5.84
CA ASN A 257 -5.33 -4.96 -4.99
C ASN A 257 -3.99 -4.39 -4.50
N LEU A 258 -3.02 -4.27 -5.42
CA LEU A 258 -1.69 -3.75 -5.12
C LEU A 258 -1.73 -2.23 -5.04
N PHE A 259 -1.17 -1.68 -3.97
CA PHE A 259 -0.90 -0.24 -3.88
C PHE A 259 0.42 0.14 -4.57
N ASN A 260 1.34 -0.82 -4.71
CA ASN A 260 2.73 -0.63 -5.15
C ASN A 260 3.53 0.27 -4.18
N ASP A 261 3.21 0.20 -2.89
CA ASP A 261 3.90 0.89 -1.81
C ASP A 261 3.99 0.05 -0.53
N LEU A 262 4.48 0.64 0.56
CA LEU A 262 4.68 -0.07 1.84
C LEU A 262 3.40 -0.56 2.51
N ARG A 263 2.21 -0.12 2.08
CA ARG A 263 0.92 -0.67 2.55
C ARG A 263 0.74 -2.13 2.15
N ASP A 264 1.32 -2.54 1.01
CA ASP A 264 1.23 -3.94 0.56
C ASP A 264 1.91 -4.90 1.54
N PHE A 265 2.99 -4.44 2.19
CA PHE A 265 3.74 -5.17 3.21
C PHE A 265 3.07 -5.09 4.59
N TYR A 266 2.54 -3.92 4.95
CA TYR A 266 1.86 -3.67 6.23
C TYR A 266 0.71 -4.66 6.49
N ASP A 267 -0.18 -4.86 5.51
CA ASP A 267 -1.40 -5.65 5.70
C ASP A 267 -1.13 -7.12 6.09
N LYS A 268 0.02 -7.65 5.69
CA LYS A 268 0.45 -9.02 5.99
C LYS A 268 1.54 -9.08 7.06
N GLY A 269 2.01 -7.94 7.56
CA GLY A 269 3.15 -7.88 8.48
C GLY A 269 4.43 -8.47 7.85
N THR A 270 4.58 -8.35 6.54
CA THR A 270 5.72 -8.90 5.81
C THR A 270 6.88 -7.90 5.86
N PRO A 271 8.07 -8.28 6.35
CA PRO A 271 9.24 -7.43 6.31
C PRO A 271 9.56 -6.92 4.90
N TRP A 272 9.90 -5.64 4.78
CA TRP A 272 10.58 -5.15 3.57
C TRP A 272 12.07 -5.44 3.71
N LEU A 273 12.58 -6.37 2.91
CA LEU A 273 13.97 -6.83 2.98
C LEU A 273 14.56 -6.94 1.57
N PRO A 274 15.15 -5.86 1.02
CA PRO A 274 15.73 -5.87 -0.31
C PRO A 274 17.00 -6.73 -0.38
N GLY A 275 17.32 -7.22 -1.58
CA GLY A 275 18.56 -7.97 -1.81
C GLY A 275 18.54 -9.42 -1.30
N PHE A 276 17.35 -9.98 -1.09
CA PHE A 276 17.18 -11.39 -0.75
C PHE A 276 16.08 -12.02 -1.61
N ASN A 277 16.31 -13.27 -2.00
CA ASN A 277 15.32 -14.12 -2.63
C ASN A 277 14.89 -15.21 -1.65
N VAL A 278 13.62 -15.55 -1.70
CA VAL A 278 13.04 -16.66 -0.95
C VAL A 278 12.69 -17.76 -1.94
N THR A 279 13.16 -18.96 -1.67
CA THR A 279 12.74 -20.16 -2.38
C THR A 279 11.93 -21.01 -1.43
N VAL A 280 10.69 -21.32 -1.79
CA VAL A 280 9.75 -22.03 -0.91
C VAL A 280 8.98 -23.11 -1.65
N ASN A 281 8.83 -24.26 -1.00
CA ASN A 281 8.00 -25.38 -1.41
C ASN A 281 6.92 -25.63 -0.37
N TYR A 282 5.69 -25.87 -0.82
CA TYR A 282 4.58 -26.29 0.05
C TYR A 282 3.76 -27.40 -0.60
N ASP A 283 3.85 -28.61 -0.05
CA ASP A 283 3.23 -29.80 -0.66
C ASP A 283 1.70 -29.80 -0.60
N ASP A 284 1.12 -29.07 0.36
CA ASP A 284 -0.33 -28.95 0.55
C ASP A 284 -0.93 -27.73 -0.18
N LEU A 285 -0.15 -27.02 -1.00
CA LEU A 285 -0.66 -25.89 -1.77
C LEU A 285 -1.73 -26.36 -2.77
N THR A 286 -2.89 -25.71 -2.75
CA THR A 286 -3.99 -26.05 -3.64
C THR A 286 -3.71 -25.52 -5.05
N LEU A 287 -3.46 -26.43 -6.00
CA LEU A 287 -3.15 -26.09 -7.40
C LEU A 287 -4.39 -26.13 -8.31
N THR A 288 -4.34 -25.39 -9.42
CA THR A 288 -5.27 -25.57 -10.55
C THR A 288 -5.04 -26.92 -11.25
N ILE A 289 -6.00 -27.34 -12.07
CA ILE A 289 -5.92 -28.61 -12.83
C ILE A 289 -4.67 -28.65 -13.74
N SER A 290 -4.32 -27.51 -14.33
CA SER A 290 -3.14 -27.32 -15.19
C SER A 290 -1.80 -27.26 -14.44
N ARG A 291 -1.82 -27.15 -13.10
CA ARG A 291 -0.62 -27.07 -12.22
C ARG A 291 0.33 -25.90 -12.50
N ASP A 292 -0.13 -24.91 -13.25
CA ASP A 292 0.60 -23.68 -13.55
C ASP A 292 0.16 -22.50 -12.66
N SER A 293 -0.81 -22.73 -11.77
CA SER A 293 -1.35 -21.72 -10.86
C SER A 293 -1.90 -22.36 -9.58
N TYR A 294 -2.27 -21.53 -8.62
CA TYR A 294 -2.69 -21.92 -7.28
C TYR A 294 -3.84 -21.05 -6.78
N PHE A 295 -4.61 -21.57 -5.82
CA PHE A 295 -5.71 -20.85 -5.19
C PHE A 295 -5.22 -19.95 -4.05
N LEU A 296 -5.84 -18.78 -3.90
CA LEU A 296 -5.57 -17.84 -2.79
C LEU A 296 -6.45 -18.20 -1.58
N ASP A 297 -6.23 -19.40 -1.04
CA ASP A 297 -7.04 -19.99 0.03
C ASP A 297 -6.31 -20.01 1.39
N TYR A 298 -6.80 -20.83 2.32
CA TYR A 298 -6.17 -21.01 3.64
C TYR A 298 -4.71 -21.49 3.54
N ASN A 299 -4.42 -22.41 2.62
CA ASN A 299 -3.07 -22.95 2.42
C ASN A 299 -2.12 -21.86 1.92
N PHE A 300 -2.58 -21.02 0.99
CA PHE A 300 -1.80 -19.88 0.55
C PHE A 300 -1.50 -18.89 1.70
N ASN A 301 -2.45 -18.61 2.59
CA ASN A 301 -2.19 -17.71 3.73
C ASN A 301 -1.15 -18.30 4.71
N ARG A 302 -1.20 -19.60 4.99
CA ARG A 302 -0.16 -20.27 5.81
C ARG A 302 1.23 -20.18 5.17
N LEU A 303 1.29 -20.33 3.86
CA LEU A 303 2.54 -20.17 3.12
C LEU A 303 3.08 -18.74 3.22
N VAL A 304 2.22 -17.71 3.15
CA VAL A 304 2.64 -16.31 3.35
C VAL A 304 3.18 -16.11 4.76
N GLU A 305 2.55 -16.68 5.79
CA GLU A 305 3.04 -16.62 7.18
C GLU A 305 4.42 -17.29 7.33
N PHE A 306 4.63 -18.43 6.68
CA PHE A 306 5.92 -19.12 6.66
C PHE A 306 7.01 -18.27 5.99
N VAL A 307 6.72 -17.68 4.83
CA VAL A 307 7.64 -16.75 4.15
C VAL A 307 7.94 -15.52 5.02
N ASN A 308 6.92 -14.97 5.71
CA ASN A 308 7.10 -13.85 6.62
C ASN A 308 8.06 -14.17 7.76
N LYS A 309 7.94 -15.36 8.35
CA LYS A 309 8.85 -15.85 9.40
C LYS A 309 10.29 -15.93 8.90
N MET A 310 10.51 -16.50 7.72
CA MET A 310 11.84 -16.60 7.10
C MET A 310 12.47 -15.21 6.87
N LEU A 311 11.68 -14.27 6.33
CA LEU A 311 12.13 -12.90 6.08
C LEU A 311 12.38 -12.14 7.39
N LEU A 312 11.60 -12.39 8.43
CA LEU A 312 11.73 -11.72 9.72
C LEU A 312 13.01 -12.13 10.44
N ASP A 313 13.35 -13.42 10.41
CA ASP A 313 14.61 -13.93 10.97
C ASP A 313 15.81 -13.27 10.27
N LYS A 314 15.73 -13.10 8.94
CA LYS A 314 16.77 -12.42 8.17
C LYS A 314 16.82 -10.92 8.38
N LEU A 315 15.68 -10.25 8.56
CA LEU A 315 15.64 -8.85 8.94
C LEU A 315 16.31 -8.62 10.30
N ALA A 316 16.09 -9.53 11.27
CA ALA A 316 16.69 -9.47 12.60
C ALA A 316 18.23 -9.57 12.59
N GLU A 317 18.81 -10.18 11.54
CA GLU A 317 20.26 -10.18 11.31
C GLU A 317 20.72 -8.89 10.65
N LYS A 318 19.98 -8.40 9.65
CA LYS A 318 20.37 -7.24 8.82
C LYS A 318 20.23 -5.89 9.51
N LEU A 319 19.26 -5.73 10.41
CA LEU A 319 19.06 -4.47 11.15
C LEU A 319 20.28 -4.07 12.01
N LYS A 320 21.23 -4.99 12.26
CA LYS A 320 22.51 -4.66 12.91
C LYS A 320 23.35 -3.62 12.16
N ALA A 321 23.13 -3.45 10.86
CA ALA A 321 23.88 -2.52 10.01
C ALA A 321 23.32 -1.07 10.01
N TYR A 322 22.20 -0.81 10.71
CA TYR A 322 21.55 0.51 10.83
C TYR A 322 21.30 1.26 9.50
N ASP A 323 20.87 0.54 8.47
CA ASP A 323 20.35 1.17 7.25
C ASP A 323 19.05 1.93 7.56
N THR A 324 19.08 3.24 7.34
CA THR A 324 17.97 4.15 7.69
C THR A 324 16.70 3.87 6.88
N GLU A 325 16.82 3.54 5.58
CA GLU A 325 15.65 3.24 4.74
C GLU A 325 15.02 1.91 5.16
N LEU A 326 15.86 0.92 5.49
CA LEU A 326 15.41 -0.37 6.02
C LEU A 326 14.67 -0.19 7.35
N ILE A 327 15.16 0.69 8.22
CA ILE A 327 14.51 1.01 9.49
C ILE A 327 13.18 1.71 9.25
N PHE A 328 13.12 2.78 8.45
CA PHE A 328 11.87 3.50 8.21
C PHE A 328 10.80 2.59 7.61
N ALA A 329 11.12 1.87 6.54
CA ALA A 329 10.17 0.98 5.87
C ALA A 329 9.56 -0.02 6.86
N ASN A 330 10.41 -0.65 7.69
CA ASN A 330 9.95 -1.65 8.65
C ASN A 330 9.33 -1.04 9.92
N GLN A 331 9.70 0.17 10.34
CA GLN A 331 8.97 0.92 11.37
C GLN A 331 7.52 1.15 10.94
N TYR A 332 7.29 1.56 9.69
CA TYR A 332 5.94 1.71 9.15
C TYR A 332 5.20 0.37 9.09
N ILE A 333 5.81 -0.67 8.53
CA ILE A 333 5.20 -2.01 8.41
C ILE A 333 4.84 -2.58 9.80
N PHE A 334 5.71 -2.41 10.78
CA PHE A 334 5.52 -2.96 12.12
C PHE A 334 4.95 -1.96 13.14
N ARG A 335 4.43 -0.81 12.73
CA ARG A 335 3.94 0.25 13.65
C ARG A 335 2.93 -0.24 14.70
N GLN A 336 2.03 -1.15 14.33
CA GLN A 336 1.08 -1.74 15.29
C GLN A 336 1.78 -2.67 16.29
N LYS A 337 2.80 -3.42 15.84
CA LYS A 337 3.60 -4.29 16.70
C LYS A 337 4.50 -3.48 17.63
N ILE A 338 5.07 -2.38 17.16
CA ILE A 338 5.79 -1.40 17.97
C ILE A 338 4.85 -0.82 19.03
N ARG A 339 3.64 -0.37 18.67
CA ARG A 339 2.66 0.12 19.64
C ARG A 339 2.29 -0.93 20.70
N GLN A 340 2.07 -2.19 20.28
CA GLN A 340 1.81 -3.30 21.21
C GLN A 340 2.97 -3.49 22.19
N TYR A 341 4.21 -3.49 21.67
CA TYR A 341 5.42 -3.61 22.48
C TYR A 341 5.56 -2.46 23.49
N VAL A 342 5.25 -1.22 23.08
CA VAL A 342 5.32 -0.03 23.96
C VAL A 342 4.26 -0.08 25.06
N ASN A 343 3.04 -0.49 24.73
CA ASN A 343 1.92 -0.50 25.68
C ASN A 343 1.97 -1.68 26.66
N ASP A 344 2.44 -2.85 26.22
CA ASP A 344 2.52 -4.05 27.05
C ASP A 344 3.76 -4.90 26.68
N PRO A 345 4.95 -4.51 27.17
CA PRO A 345 6.19 -5.23 26.88
C PRO A 345 6.16 -6.70 27.37
N GLU A 346 5.47 -6.98 28.47
CA GLU A 346 5.39 -8.33 29.05
C GLU A 346 4.54 -9.26 28.19
N ALA A 347 3.36 -8.82 27.73
CA ALA A 347 2.57 -9.62 26.79
C ALA A 347 3.30 -9.83 25.46
N PHE A 348 4.14 -8.87 25.04
CA PHE A 348 4.93 -8.98 23.82
C PHE A 348 6.02 -10.07 23.88
N LYS A 349 6.45 -10.50 25.08
CA LYS A 349 7.40 -11.62 25.26
C LYS A 349 6.87 -12.97 24.74
N ASN A 350 5.57 -13.08 24.51
CA ASN A 350 4.95 -14.28 23.90
C ASN A 350 5.11 -14.33 22.37
N GLN A 351 5.59 -13.26 21.73
CA GLN A 351 5.86 -13.26 20.28
C GLN A 351 7.12 -14.09 19.96
N PRO A 352 7.31 -14.53 18.70
CA PRO A 352 8.56 -15.17 18.29
C PRO A 352 9.78 -14.29 18.61
N TYR A 353 10.89 -14.91 19.02
CA TYR A 353 12.11 -14.17 19.42
C TYR A 353 12.62 -13.19 18.36
N SER A 354 12.55 -13.57 17.07
CA SER A 354 12.91 -12.68 15.97
C SER A 354 12.00 -11.45 15.87
N MET A 355 10.69 -11.61 16.09
CA MET A 355 9.74 -10.48 16.17
C MET A 355 10.09 -9.53 17.31
N GLN A 356 10.33 -10.07 18.51
CA GLN A 356 10.73 -9.26 19.68
C GLN A 356 12.00 -8.45 19.38
N LYS A 357 13.01 -9.13 18.84
CA LYS A 357 14.29 -8.51 18.49
C LYS A 357 14.14 -7.44 17.43
N VAL A 358 13.39 -7.70 16.35
CA VAL A 358 13.14 -6.73 15.27
C VAL A 358 12.41 -5.51 15.82
N VAL A 359 11.31 -5.71 16.54
CA VAL A 359 10.51 -4.60 17.07
C VAL A 359 11.31 -3.76 18.06
N ASN A 360 12.09 -4.40 18.95
CA ASN A 360 12.96 -3.67 19.86
C ASN A 360 13.98 -2.80 19.10
N ILE A 361 14.67 -3.36 18.10
CA ILE A 361 15.63 -2.59 17.30
C ILE A 361 14.93 -1.44 16.56
N LEU A 362 13.78 -1.69 15.93
CA LEU A 362 13.03 -0.65 15.21
C LEU A 362 12.55 0.45 16.15
N TYR A 363 12.18 0.13 17.39
CA TYR A 363 11.75 1.10 18.37
C TYR A 363 12.90 1.95 18.92
N THR A 364 14.08 1.34 19.14
CA THR A 364 15.24 2.01 19.75
C THR A 364 16.25 2.55 18.74
N ALA A 365 16.02 2.40 17.42
CA ALA A 365 16.95 2.90 16.41
C ALA A 365 16.90 4.44 16.30
N PRO A 366 18.03 5.17 16.47
CA PRO A 366 18.06 6.62 16.43
C PRO A 366 18.11 7.14 14.98
N VAL A 367 16.95 7.30 14.35
CA VAL A 367 16.82 7.66 12.93
C VAL A 367 16.13 9.00 12.68
N PHE A 368 15.48 9.59 13.68
CA PHE A 368 14.74 10.84 13.54
C PHE A 368 15.58 12.03 13.99
N GLN A 369 15.54 13.12 13.25
CA GLN A 369 16.15 14.38 13.68
C GLN A 369 15.10 15.23 14.40
N VAL A 370 15.51 15.92 15.47
CA VAL A 370 14.71 16.95 16.12
C VAL A 370 15.24 18.31 15.67
N LYS A 371 14.35 19.26 15.41
CA LYS A 371 14.70 20.63 15.05
C LYS A 371 15.68 21.24 16.08
N ASP A 372 16.68 21.97 15.59
CA ASP A 372 17.73 22.62 16.38
C ASP A 372 18.62 21.66 17.20
N GLN A 373 18.51 20.35 16.97
CA GLN A 373 19.30 19.34 17.67
C GLN A 373 20.09 18.48 16.66
N PRO A 374 21.42 18.35 16.81
CA PRO A 374 22.25 17.60 15.87
C PRO A 374 22.16 16.08 16.07
N GLU A 375 21.73 15.64 17.26
CA GLU A 375 21.59 14.24 17.60
C GLU A 375 20.33 13.62 16.97
N LYS A 376 20.42 12.32 16.67
CA LYS A 376 19.26 11.54 16.22
C LYS A 376 18.58 10.87 17.39
N TYR A 377 17.26 10.78 17.28
CA TYR A 377 16.36 10.22 18.26
C TYR A 377 15.66 8.98 17.72
N SER A 378 15.41 8.04 18.61
CA SER A 378 14.59 6.86 18.35
C SER A 378 13.13 7.12 18.68
N LEU A 379 12.23 6.20 18.27
CA LEU A 379 10.84 6.25 18.73
C LEU A 379 10.75 6.13 20.25
N ALA A 380 11.67 5.40 20.88
CA ALA A 380 11.77 5.29 22.34
C ALA A 380 12.09 6.63 23.00
N ASP A 381 13.10 7.35 22.49
CA ASP A 381 13.48 8.65 23.05
C ASP A 381 12.35 9.68 22.89
N ILE A 382 11.71 9.68 21.73
CA ILE A 382 10.58 10.55 21.42
C ILE A 382 9.40 10.25 22.35
N TYR A 383 9.08 8.97 22.54
CA TYR A 383 7.99 8.55 23.43
C TYR A 383 8.23 8.96 24.88
N GLN A 384 9.48 8.93 25.36
CA GLN A 384 9.83 9.34 26.71
C GLN A 384 9.85 10.86 26.91
N LYS A 385 10.19 11.62 25.86
CA LYS A 385 10.27 13.09 25.92
C LYS A 385 8.93 13.79 25.73
N ARG A 386 7.93 13.12 25.15
CA ARG A 386 6.62 13.74 24.88
C ARG A 386 5.83 13.94 26.17
N THR A 387 5.11 15.05 26.25
CA THR A 387 4.16 15.35 27.31
C THR A 387 2.78 14.81 26.92
N ASP A 388 2.12 14.10 27.84
CA ASP A 388 0.76 13.60 27.60
C ASP A 388 -0.21 14.74 27.28
N GLY A 389 -1.04 14.53 26.24
CA GLY A 389 -1.99 15.52 25.75
C GLY A 389 -1.40 16.59 24.83
N ILE A 390 -0.08 16.59 24.58
CA ILE A 390 0.55 17.40 23.53
C ILE A 390 0.81 16.51 22.30
N PRO A 391 0.38 16.91 21.09
CA PRO A 391 0.68 16.17 19.87
C PRO A 391 2.18 16.14 19.57
N VAL A 392 2.61 15.07 18.91
CA VAL A 392 3.94 15.02 18.28
C VAL A 392 3.89 15.81 16.97
N PHE A 393 4.59 16.94 16.93
CA PHE A 393 4.69 17.75 15.72
C PHE A 393 5.86 17.29 14.85
N TYR A 394 5.64 17.29 13.55
CA TYR A 394 6.68 16.99 12.57
C TYR A 394 6.51 17.82 11.29
N SER A 395 7.59 17.98 10.54
CA SER A 395 7.61 18.62 9.21
C SER A 395 8.42 17.72 8.29
N SER A 396 7.74 17.05 7.36
CA SER A 396 8.35 16.06 6.47
C SER A 396 9.20 16.72 5.39
N ASP A 397 8.76 17.88 4.91
CA ASP A 397 9.42 18.61 3.83
C ASP A 397 10.26 19.79 4.35
N GLY A 398 10.13 20.12 5.64
CA GLY A 398 10.85 21.22 6.28
C GLY A 398 10.28 22.61 5.95
N TYR A 399 9.18 22.72 5.20
CA TYR A 399 8.64 24.01 4.77
C TYR A 399 8.05 24.82 5.93
N ASN A 400 7.43 24.14 6.90
CA ASN A 400 6.72 24.79 7.99
C ASN A 400 7.30 24.46 9.37
N GLU A 401 8.61 24.20 9.46
CA GLU A 401 9.28 23.97 10.75
C GLU A 401 9.20 25.18 11.71
N ASN A 402 8.94 26.38 11.18
CA ASN A 402 8.74 27.63 11.91
C ASN A 402 7.28 28.08 11.90
N TRP A 403 6.32 27.15 11.76
CA TRP A 403 4.90 27.51 11.76
C TRP A 403 4.55 28.34 13.01
N LEU A 404 3.87 29.48 12.80
CA LEU A 404 3.60 30.50 13.83
C LEU A 404 4.85 31.01 14.56
N GLY A 405 6.00 31.04 13.89
CA GLY A 405 7.30 31.39 14.49
C GLY A 405 7.74 30.43 15.59
N GLY A 406 7.19 29.21 15.63
CA GLY A 406 7.40 28.26 16.73
C GLY A 406 6.66 28.62 18.02
N MET A 407 5.77 29.62 18.00
CA MET A 407 5.11 30.13 19.21
C MET A 407 3.91 29.29 19.68
N PHE A 408 3.90 27.98 19.49
CA PHE A 408 2.86 27.08 19.99
C PHE A 408 3.44 26.09 20.99
N LYS A 409 2.59 25.49 21.83
CA LYS A 409 3.04 24.55 22.84
C LYS A 409 3.44 23.22 22.18
N HIS A 410 4.72 22.88 22.22
CA HIS A 410 5.23 21.60 21.75
C HIS A 410 6.43 21.18 22.59
N ASP A 411 6.70 19.87 22.67
CA ASP A 411 7.94 19.38 23.30
C ASP A 411 9.14 19.53 22.34
N PHE A 412 8.91 19.24 21.06
CA PHE A 412 9.89 19.28 19.98
C PHE A 412 9.18 19.17 18.62
N ILE A 413 9.92 19.42 17.53
CA ILE A 413 9.47 19.23 16.14
C ILE A 413 10.39 18.19 15.50
N LEU A 414 9.81 17.10 14.97
CA LEU A 414 10.56 16.09 14.23
C LEU A 414 10.77 16.50 12.77
N LEU A 415 11.96 16.23 12.25
CA LEU A 415 12.35 16.45 10.86
C LEU A 415 12.70 15.09 10.22
N PRO A 416 11.70 14.25 9.93
CA PRO A 416 11.95 12.94 9.34
C PRO A 416 12.41 13.07 7.88
N LYS A 417 13.35 12.23 7.45
CA LYS A 417 13.76 12.17 6.03
C LYS A 417 12.69 11.51 5.19
N THR A 418 12.52 11.90 3.93
CA THR A 418 11.60 11.20 3.02
C THR A 418 12.00 9.73 2.87
N CYS A 419 11.07 8.81 3.12
CA CYS A 419 11.27 7.39 2.82
C CYS A 419 11.14 7.18 1.30
N THR A 420 12.22 6.70 0.68
CA THR A 420 12.32 6.52 -0.77
C THR A 420 11.84 5.15 -1.23
N VAL A 421 11.74 4.19 -0.30
CA VAL A 421 11.29 2.82 -0.57
C VAL A 421 9.88 2.84 -1.14
N TYR A 422 9.73 2.50 -2.42
CA TYR A 422 8.45 2.53 -3.13
C TYR A 422 7.69 3.86 -2.97
N HIS A 423 8.41 4.99 -2.90
CA HIS A 423 7.84 6.33 -2.65
C HIS A 423 7.14 6.49 -1.28
N GLY A 424 7.29 5.53 -0.36
CA GLY A 424 6.58 5.51 0.91
C GLY A 424 5.07 5.28 0.76
N ALA A 425 4.38 5.10 1.89
CA ALA A 425 2.91 5.10 1.90
C ALA A 425 2.37 6.54 1.92
N PRO A 426 1.17 6.82 1.38
CA PRO A 426 0.51 8.09 1.61
C PRO A 426 0.39 8.36 3.12
N GLN A 427 0.72 9.58 3.54
CA GLN A 427 0.70 9.96 4.96
C GLN A 427 1.61 9.08 5.85
N PHE A 428 2.72 8.56 5.30
CA PHE A 428 3.66 7.66 5.97
C PHE A 428 3.98 8.04 7.42
N TYR A 429 4.45 9.27 7.65
CA TYR A 429 4.85 9.73 8.98
C TYR A 429 3.66 9.99 9.91
N ARG A 430 2.53 10.47 9.36
CA ARG A 430 1.29 10.58 10.14
C ARG A 430 0.90 9.23 10.68
N ASP A 431 0.82 8.20 9.84
CA ASP A 431 0.42 6.85 10.23
C ASP A 431 1.40 6.23 11.24
N LEU A 432 2.70 6.38 11.00
CA LEU A 432 3.75 5.86 11.86
C LEU A 432 3.70 6.52 13.24
N PHE A 433 3.78 7.85 13.31
CA PHE A 433 3.80 8.58 14.57
C PHE A 433 2.45 8.49 15.28
N SER A 434 1.32 8.62 14.57
CA SER A 434 -0.01 8.50 15.17
C SER A 434 -0.23 7.14 15.86
N THR A 435 0.27 6.07 15.24
CA THR A 435 0.15 4.73 15.79
C THR A 435 1.09 4.51 16.97
N CYS A 436 2.37 4.87 16.83
CA CYS A 436 3.40 4.55 17.82
C CYS A 436 3.45 5.53 19.01
N LEU A 437 3.11 6.80 18.78
CA LEU A 437 3.37 7.91 19.71
C LEU A 437 2.11 8.68 20.12
N GLY A 438 0.92 8.23 19.74
CA GLY A 438 -0.32 8.98 19.94
C GLY A 438 -0.47 10.10 18.92
N GLU A 439 -1.32 11.10 19.18
CA GLU A 439 -1.63 12.15 18.20
C GLU A 439 -0.38 12.78 17.56
N ALA A 440 -0.35 12.81 16.22
CA ALA A 440 0.75 13.35 15.45
C ALA A 440 0.25 14.33 14.39
N ILE A 441 0.95 15.46 14.25
CA ILE A 441 0.52 16.59 13.43
C ILE A 441 1.63 17.01 12.48
N ASP A 442 1.28 17.02 11.20
CA ASP A 442 2.14 17.47 10.12
C ASP A 442 2.02 18.99 9.97
N LEU A 443 3.09 19.72 10.26
CA LEU A 443 3.13 21.16 10.11
C LEU A 443 3.09 21.59 8.64
N ASP A 444 3.52 20.74 7.70
CA ASP A 444 3.53 21.10 6.29
C ASP A 444 2.11 21.14 5.69
N THR A 445 1.18 20.37 6.25
CA THR A 445 -0.22 20.28 5.78
C THR A 445 -1.25 20.84 6.77
N ILE A 446 -0.81 21.37 7.92
CA ILE A 446 -1.72 21.81 9.00
C ILE A 446 -2.72 22.89 8.56
N GLN A 447 -2.30 23.78 7.66
CA GLN A 447 -3.12 24.90 7.17
C GLN A 447 -4.34 24.42 6.37
N GLU A 448 -4.26 23.22 5.77
CA GLU A 448 -5.34 22.61 5.01
C GLU A 448 -6.45 22.04 5.91
N ASN A 449 -6.21 21.96 7.23
CA ASN A 449 -7.13 21.36 8.19
C ASN A 449 -7.58 22.36 9.27
N PRO A 450 -8.55 23.25 8.97
CA PRO A 450 -9.05 24.23 9.93
C PRO A 450 -9.71 23.58 11.15
N GLY A 451 -10.28 22.38 11.01
CA GLY A 451 -10.84 21.63 12.13
C GLY A 451 -9.77 21.23 13.16
N LEU A 452 -8.59 20.82 12.68
CA LEU A 452 -7.45 20.50 13.53
C LEU A 452 -6.91 21.74 14.25
N ILE A 453 -6.71 22.86 13.54
CA ILE A 453 -6.24 24.10 14.15
C ILE A 453 -7.22 24.56 15.24
N LYS A 454 -8.54 24.49 14.98
CA LYS A 454 -9.56 24.80 15.98
C LYS A 454 -9.41 23.93 17.23
N ASN A 455 -9.23 22.62 17.07
CA ASN A 455 -9.02 21.71 18.19
C ASN A 455 -7.77 22.06 19.02
N LEU A 456 -6.68 22.45 18.36
CA LEU A 456 -5.45 22.88 19.04
C LEU A 456 -5.62 24.19 19.81
N VAL A 457 -6.45 25.12 19.30
CA VAL A 457 -6.82 26.34 20.03
C VAL A 457 -7.68 26.02 21.24
N GLU A 458 -8.69 25.16 21.09
CA GLU A 458 -9.57 24.72 22.20
C GLU A 458 -8.79 24.01 23.32
N ARG A 459 -7.67 23.35 22.99
CA ARG A 459 -6.76 22.69 23.94
C ARG A 459 -5.66 23.60 24.48
N GLU A 460 -5.69 24.90 24.16
CA GLU A 460 -4.68 25.89 24.53
C GLU A 460 -3.25 25.54 24.07
N ILE A 461 -3.13 24.68 23.06
CA ILE A 461 -1.84 24.35 22.44
C ILE A 461 -1.39 25.51 21.56
N ILE A 462 -2.35 26.13 20.86
CA ILE A 462 -2.14 27.33 20.06
C ILE A 462 -2.94 28.47 20.68
N LYS A 463 -2.28 29.60 20.92
CA LYS A 463 -2.99 30.82 21.31
C LYS A 463 -3.69 31.38 20.08
N LYS A 464 -4.99 31.66 20.18
CA LYS A 464 -5.81 32.25 19.09
C LYS A 464 -5.16 33.51 18.50
N SER A 465 -4.53 34.33 19.33
CA SER A 465 -3.83 35.55 18.93
C SER A 465 -2.67 35.34 17.96
N LEU A 466 -2.12 34.13 17.85
CA LEU A 466 -1.02 33.81 16.93
C LEU A 466 -1.50 33.53 15.51
N LEU A 467 -2.78 33.16 15.37
CA LEU A 467 -3.42 32.89 14.09
C LEU A 467 -3.94 34.18 13.44
N SER A 468 -4.09 35.23 14.24
CA SER A 468 -4.46 36.56 13.78
C SER A 468 -3.26 37.28 13.17
N PRO A 469 -3.38 37.88 11.97
CA PRO A 469 -2.36 38.76 11.43
C PRO A 469 -2.18 39.97 12.34
N LYS A 470 -0.96 40.50 12.41
CA LYS A 470 -0.65 41.71 13.16
C LYS A 470 -0.93 42.92 12.31
N CYS A 471 -1.89 43.71 12.77
CA CYS A 471 -2.26 44.98 12.14
C CYS A 471 -1.73 46.14 12.97
N ASP A 472 -1.15 47.14 12.30
CA ASP A 472 -0.80 48.42 12.90
C ASP A 472 -1.67 49.52 12.30
N PHE A 473 -2.20 50.40 13.13
CA PHE A 473 -2.87 51.60 12.63
C PHE A 473 -1.85 52.60 12.10
N VAL A 474 -2.16 53.17 10.94
CA VAL A 474 -1.38 54.26 10.36
C VAL A 474 -1.78 55.55 11.04
N GLY A 475 -0.89 56.13 11.84
CA GLY A 475 -1.16 57.38 12.55
C GLY A 475 -1.42 58.54 11.60
N GLU A 476 -2.27 59.49 12.01
CA GLU A 476 -2.72 60.63 11.19
C GLU A 476 -1.56 61.43 10.57
N THR A 477 -0.44 61.58 11.29
CA THR A 477 0.75 62.31 10.82
C THR A 477 1.49 61.60 9.68
N ARG A 478 1.19 60.33 9.42
CA ARG A 478 1.76 59.53 8.31
C ARG A 478 0.85 59.53 7.08
N LEU A 479 -0.37 60.06 7.18
CA LEU A 479 -1.33 60.07 6.08
C LEU A 479 -1.08 61.25 5.16
N ASP A 480 -1.11 61.01 3.85
CA ASP A 480 -1.14 62.09 2.86
C ASP A 480 -2.53 62.75 2.77
N ASP A 481 -2.63 63.86 2.04
CA ASP A 481 -3.87 64.63 1.90
C ASP A 481 -5.00 63.80 1.28
N ASN A 482 -4.71 62.90 0.33
CA ASN A 482 -5.72 62.07 -0.32
C ASN A 482 -6.28 61.02 0.64
N GLN A 483 -5.42 60.40 1.45
CA GLN A 483 -5.78 59.46 2.49
C GLN A 483 -6.64 60.13 3.56
N GLN A 484 -6.22 61.30 4.05
CA GLN A 484 -6.99 62.07 5.04
C GLN A 484 -8.38 62.44 4.50
N ASN A 485 -8.43 62.94 3.26
CA ASN A 485 -9.69 63.30 2.61
C ASN A 485 -10.62 62.09 2.46
N LEU A 486 -10.10 60.93 2.03
CA LEU A 486 -10.92 59.72 1.91
C LEU A 486 -11.49 59.27 3.26
N LEU A 487 -10.70 59.31 4.35
CA LEU A 487 -11.20 58.98 5.68
C LEU A 487 -12.29 59.95 6.13
N LEU A 488 -12.13 61.25 5.90
CA LEU A 488 -13.16 62.26 6.19
C LEU A 488 -14.45 62.00 5.40
N GLU A 489 -14.34 61.70 4.11
CA GLU A 489 -15.48 61.35 3.26
C GLU A 489 -16.22 60.08 3.76
N ILE A 490 -15.47 59.04 4.15
CA ILE A 490 -16.04 57.80 4.69
C ILE A 490 -16.67 58.04 6.07
N ASN A 491 -16.02 58.81 6.94
CA ASN A 491 -16.54 59.15 8.27
C ASN A 491 -17.84 59.95 8.19
N ALA A 492 -17.94 60.89 7.25
CA ALA A 492 -19.19 61.63 7.02
C ALA A 492 -20.36 60.70 6.65
N LEU A 493 -20.09 59.59 5.93
CA LEU A 493 -21.09 58.56 5.68
C LEU A 493 -21.39 57.77 6.95
N LEU A 494 -20.37 57.28 7.66
CA LEU A 494 -20.50 56.45 8.87
C LEU A 494 -21.20 57.17 10.03
N ASP A 495 -21.11 58.50 10.11
CA ASP A 495 -21.78 59.34 11.10
C ASP A 495 -23.32 59.41 10.89
N ASN A 496 -23.84 58.86 9.79
CA ASN A 496 -25.28 58.76 9.58
C ASN A 496 -25.93 57.80 10.61
N PRO A 497 -26.91 58.29 11.42
CA PRO A 497 -27.52 57.48 12.48
C PRO A 497 -28.17 56.17 11.99
N GLU A 498 -28.70 56.14 10.77
CA GLU A 498 -29.29 54.93 10.20
C GLU A 498 -28.23 53.87 9.87
N ILE A 499 -27.02 54.30 9.49
CA ILE A 499 -25.90 53.37 9.28
C ILE A 499 -25.44 52.79 10.61
N VAL A 500 -25.23 53.62 11.63
CA VAL A 500 -24.84 53.17 12.98
C VAL A 500 -25.87 52.18 13.53
N LYS A 501 -27.17 52.47 13.38
CA LYS A 501 -28.26 51.58 13.79
C LYS A 501 -28.25 50.26 13.03
N VAL A 502 -28.02 50.28 11.71
CA VAL A 502 -27.92 49.08 10.89
C VAL A 502 -26.72 48.22 11.28
N VAL A 503 -25.56 48.82 11.50
CA VAL A 503 -24.37 48.09 11.92
C VAL A 503 -24.56 47.53 13.32
N SER A 504 -25.08 48.33 14.26
CA SER A 504 -25.38 47.91 15.63
C SER A 504 -26.36 46.73 15.66
N HIS A 505 -27.42 46.80 14.86
CA HIS A 505 -28.42 45.73 14.74
C HIS A 505 -27.84 44.44 14.16
N ASN A 506 -27.05 44.53 13.07
CA ASN A 506 -26.49 43.34 12.41
C ASN A 506 -25.37 42.69 13.22
N LEU A 507 -24.51 43.50 13.86
CA LEU A 507 -23.44 43.01 14.74
C LEU A 507 -23.96 42.61 16.12
N ARG A 508 -25.17 43.04 16.48
CA ARG A 508 -25.81 42.85 17.80
C ARG A 508 -24.96 43.40 18.95
N ILE A 509 -24.32 44.54 18.70
CA ILE A 509 -23.51 45.28 19.67
C ILE A 509 -24.07 46.70 19.72
N PRO A 510 -24.35 47.28 20.89
CA PRO A 510 -24.67 48.69 21.00
C PRO A 510 -23.46 49.52 20.52
N ILE A 511 -23.64 50.31 19.46
CA ILE A 511 -22.56 51.13 18.89
C ILE A 511 -22.91 52.60 19.09
N ASN A 512 -21.97 53.35 19.66
CA ASN A 512 -22.08 54.80 19.81
C ASN A 512 -21.57 55.50 18.54
N LYS A 513 -20.37 55.13 18.07
CA LYS A 513 -19.77 55.68 16.85
C LYS A 513 -18.97 54.62 16.09
N ILE A 514 -18.90 54.77 14.77
CA ILE A 514 -17.96 54.04 13.91
C ILE A 514 -17.10 55.08 13.21
N HIS A 515 -15.78 54.94 13.27
CA HIS A 515 -14.87 55.78 12.50
C HIS A 515 -13.92 54.95 11.66
N SER A 516 -13.47 55.49 10.54
CA SER A 516 -12.53 54.86 9.63
C SER A 516 -11.10 55.27 9.92
N LEU A 517 -10.17 54.35 9.68
CA LEU A 517 -8.72 54.62 9.69
C LEU A 517 -7.98 53.67 8.76
N PHE A 518 -6.72 54.00 8.45
CA PHE A 518 -5.85 53.09 7.71
C PHE A 518 -5.08 52.15 8.63
N PHE A 519 -4.87 50.92 8.18
CA PHE A 519 -3.98 49.98 8.82
C PHE A 519 -3.01 49.32 7.83
N GLU A 520 -1.89 48.86 8.36
CA GLU A 520 -0.86 48.07 7.68
C GLU A 520 -0.86 46.65 8.27
N ILE A 521 -0.65 45.64 7.42
CA ILE A 521 -0.45 44.25 7.84
C ILE A 521 1.05 43.99 7.82
N ARG A 522 1.60 43.47 8.92
CA ARG A 522 3.06 43.21 9.01
C ARG A 522 3.49 41.97 8.23
N GLU A 523 2.59 41.01 8.06
CA GLU A 523 2.88 39.75 7.40
C GLU A 523 2.74 39.84 5.87
N GLU A 524 3.74 39.34 5.14
CA GLU A 524 3.69 39.24 3.68
C GLU A 524 2.66 38.18 3.21
N GLY A 525 2.05 38.42 2.04
CA GLY A 525 1.11 37.48 1.40
C GLY A 525 -0.31 37.49 1.96
N ILE A 526 -0.58 38.28 3.01
CA ILE A 526 -1.93 38.48 3.53
C ILE A 526 -2.54 39.72 2.88
N TYR A 527 -3.66 39.52 2.18
CA TYR A 527 -4.40 40.58 1.51
C TYR A 527 -5.76 40.76 2.19
N LEU A 528 -5.85 41.75 3.08
CA LEU A 528 -7.12 42.19 3.66
C LEU A 528 -7.44 43.56 3.12
N ALA A 529 -8.69 43.80 2.71
CA ALA A 529 -9.15 45.13 2.33
C ALA A 529 -9.59 45.94 3.55
N THR A 530 -10.17 45.27 4.55
CA THR A 530 -10.82 45.94 5.69
C THR A 530 -10.83 45.08 6.96
N GLY A 531 -11.26 45.65 8.07
CA GLY A 531 -11.53 44.96 9.32
C GLY A 531 -12.32 45.82 10.30
N LEU A 532 -13.02 45.19 11.24
CA LEU A 532 -13.56 45.87 12.41
C LEU A 532 -12.59 45.70 13.58
N PHE A 533 -12.23 46.82 14.19
CA PHE A 533 -11.30 46.89 15.31
C PHE A 533 -11.91 47.69 16.46
N GLN A 534 -11.37 47.46 17.65
CA GLN A 534 -11.55 48.31 18.81
C GLN A 534 -10.65 49.56 18.69
N GLN A 535 -10.88 50.57 19.53
CA GLN A 535 -10.06 51.79 19.55
C GLN A 535 -8.57 51.53 19.85
N ASP A 536 -8.25 50.42 20.52
CA ASP A 536 -6.88 50.01 20.85
C ASP A 536 -6.19 49.22 19.72
N GLY A 537 -6.87 48.98 18.60
CA GLY A 537 -6.33 48.25 17.45
C GLY A 537 -6.55 46.74 17.48
N ILE A 538 -7.21 46.21 18.50
CA ILE A 538 -7.53 44.77 18.55
C ILE A 538 -8.72 44.48 17.63
N PRO A 539 -8.62 43.52 16.69
CA PRO A 539 -9.77 43.12 15.88
C PRO A 539 -10.95 42.66 16.74
N VAL A 540 -12.16 43.10 16.40
CA VAL A 540 -13.38 42.72 17.12
C VAL A 540 -13.58 41.21 17.03
N SER A 541 -13.66 40.56 18.19
CA SER A 541 -13.76 39.10 18.35
C SER A 541 -15.03 38.69 19.09
N ASP A 542 -15.14 37.39 19.41
CA ASP A 542 -16.21 36.73 20.13
C ASP A 542 -16.34 37.26 21.58
N ASP A 543 -15.26 37.79 22.15
CA ASP A 543 -15.26 38.39 23.49
C ASP A 543 -16.17 39.62 23.57
N PHE A 544 -16.50 40.21 22.41
CA PHE A 544 -17.46 41.31 22.26
C PHE A 544 -18.93 40.85 22.22
N VAL A 545 -19.17 39.53 22.10
CA VAL A 545 -20.50 38.96 21.82
C VAL A 545 -20.93 37.94 22.88
N THR A 546 -20.43 38.09 24.10
CA THR A 546 -20.42 37.10 25.21
C THR A 546 -21.72 36.40 25.62
N ASN A 547 -22.88 36.68 25.01
CA ASN A 547 -24.18 36.11 25.41
C ASN A 547 -24.85 35.15 24.40
N PHE A 548 -24.21 34.77 23.30
CA PHE A 548 -24.90 34.05 22.21
C PHE A 548 -25.21 32.56 22.41
N VAL A 549 -24.66 31.90 23.44
CA VAL A 549 -24.72 30.41 23.53
C VAL A 549 -25.55 29.91 24.73
N LYS A 550 -26.18 30.79 25.52
CA LYS A 550 -27.04 30.36 26.63
C LYS A 550 -28.51 30.67 26.35
N GLY A 551 -29.17 29.80 25.57
CA GLY A 551 -30.62 29.66 25.58
C GLY A 551 -31.29 29.71 24.21
N ASN A 552 -31.88 28.58 23.81
CA ASN A 552 -32.92 28.53 22.79
C ASN A 552 -34.16 29.25 23.33
N ASP A 553 -34.35 30.54 23.07
CA ASP A 553 -35.68 31.16 23.13
C ASP A 553 -35.74 32.43 22.27
N GLU A 554 -36.77 32.50 21.42
CA GLU A 554 -37.00 33.44 20.33
C GLU A 554 -37.46 34.85 20.78
N LYS A 555 -36.67 35.54 21.63
CA LYS A 555 -36.87 36.98 21.84
C LYS A 555 -35.59 37.77 21.54
N GLU A 556 -35.62 38.41 20.37
CA GLU A 556 -34.58 39.29 19.83
C GLU A 556 -34.56 40.64 20.58
N GLU A 557 -34.09 40.66 21.83
CA GLU A 557 -33.78 41.92 22.52
C GLU A 557 -32.28 42.23 22.39
N ILE A 558 -31.97 43.42 21.83
CA ILE A 558 -30.64 44.02 21.94
C ILE A 558 -30.44 44.30 23.44
N LEU A 559 -29.57 43.53 24.08
CA LEU A 559 -29.28 43.70 25.51
C LEU A 559 -28.71 45.11 25.77
N ASP A 560 -29.17 45.75 26.86
CA ASP A 560 -28.70 47.04 27.41
C ASP A 560 -27.21 46.97 27.82
N GLY A 561 -26.32 46.89 26.83
CA GLY A 561 -24.88 46.95 27.00
C GLY A 561 -24.35 48.38 26.89
N VAL A 562 -23.15 48.61 27.44
CA VAL A 562 -22.39 49.85 27.25
C VAL A 562 -22.17 50.05 25.74
N ALA A 563 -22.54 51.21 25.21
CA ALA A 563 -22.31 51.51 23.80
C ALA A 563 -20.80 51.62 23.51
N HIS A 564 -20.36 50.98 22.43
CA HIS A 564 -18.95 50.90 22.05
C HIS A 564 -18.64 51.80 20.85
N ASP A 565 -17.44 52.36 20.83
CA ASP A 565 -16.89 53.01 19.65
C ASP A 565 -16.06 51.99 18.87
N LEU A 566 -16.40 51.79 17.59
CA LEU A 566 -15.72 50.86 16.70
C LEU A 566 -14.90 51.59 15.65
N VAL A 567 -13.93 50.85 15.12
CA VAL A 567 -13.06 51.28 14.04
C VAL A 567 -13.33 50.42 12.82
N LEU A 568 -13.59 51.04 11.66
CA LEU A 568 -13.54 50.40 10.35
C LEU A 568 -12.15 50.64 9.73
N GLY A 569 -11.28 49.64 9.78
CA GLY A 569 -9.96 49.72 9.19
C GLY A 569 -10.00 49.57 7.66
N LEU A 570 -9.19 50.34 6.96
CA LEU A 570 -8.90 50.25 5.53
C LEU A 570 -7.43 49.86 5.36
N SER A 571 -7.14 48.82 4.59
CA SER A 571 -5.75 48.42 4.36
C SER A 571 -5.10 49.36 3.35
N VAL A 572 -4.05 50.06 3.76
CA VAL A 572 -3.39 51.08 2.92
C VAL A 572 -2.77 50.49 1.65
N ASN A 573 -2.30 49.24 1.73
CA ASN A 573 -1.60 48.55 0.63
C ASN A 573 -2.54 47.69 -0.22
N HIS A 574 -3.86 47.78 -0.04
CA HIS A 574 -4.79 46.97 -0.81
C HIS A 574 -5.04 47.60 -2.20
N PRO A 575 -4.90 46.87 -3.32
CA PRO A 575 -4.97 47.45 -4.68
C PRO A 575 -6.26 48.21 -4.97
N PHE A 576 -7.39 47.77 -4.41
CA PHE A 576 -8.66 48.50 -4.55
C PHE A 576 -8.65 49.83 -3.79
N ILE A 577 -8.02 49.89 -2.61
CA ILE A 577 -7.93 51.12 -1.83
C ILE A 577 -7.04 52.14 -2.53
N GLU A 578 -5.91 51.69 -3.09
CA GLU A 578 -5.03 52.49 -3.94
C GLU A 578 -5.80 53.08 -5.13
N TYR A 579 -6.56 52.26 -5.85
CA TYR A 579 -7.42 52.71 -6.95
C TYR A 579 -8.46 53.77 -6.51
N ILE A 580 -9.04 53.63 -5.32
CA ILE A 580 -10.00 54.60 -4.77
C ILE A 580 -9.30 55.92 -4.43
N LEU A 581 -8.08 55.87 -3.88
CA LEU A 581 -7.30 57.06 -3.53
C LEU A 581 -6.94 57.89 -4.76
N GLU A 582 -6.65 57.22 -5.89
CA GLU A 582 -6.35 57.87 -7.18
C GLU A 582 -7.61 58.35 -7.94
N SER A 583 -8.81 57.99 -7.48
CA SER A 583 -10.04 58.30 -8.18
C SER A 583 -10.52 59.72 -7.89
N ASP A 584 -10.77 60.50 -8.95
CA ASP A 584 -11.45 61.81 -8.91
C ASP A 584 -12.98 61.70 -8.79
N ASN A 585 -13.52 60.49 -8.61
CA ASN A 585 -14.97 60.29 -8.56
C ASN A 585 -15.53 60.83 -7.23
N LYS A 586 -16.44 61.80 -7.30
CA LYS A 586 -17.16 62.35 -6.13
C LYS A 586 -17.94 61.33 -5.28
N TYR A 587 -18.15 60.11 -5.78
CA TYR A 587 -18.80 59.01 -5.05
C TYR A 587 -17.81 57.91 -4.61
N ARG A 588 -16.49 58.14 -4.68
CA ARG A 588 -15.47 57.15 -4.34
C ARG A 588 -15.62 56.58 -2.93
N ALA A 589 -15.92 57.41 -1.92
CA ALA A 589 -16.13 56.94 -0.54
C ALA A 589 -17.34 56.01 -0.41
N LEU A 590 -18.41 56.26 -1.18
CA LEU A 590 -19.58 55.38 -1.22
C LEU A 590 -19.25 54.02 -1.83
N TYR A 591 -18.49 54.01 -2.94
CA TYR A 591 -18.03 52.77 -3.57
C TYR A 591 -17.08 52.01 -2.65
N ALA A 592 -16.15 52.72 -2.00
CA ALA A 592 -15.24 52.15 -1.02
C ALA A 592 -16.01 51.48 0.10
N LEU A 593 -16.91 52.21 0.78
CA LEU A 593 -17.68 51.67 1.90
C LEU A 593 -18.57 50.49 1.49
N THR A 594 -19.14 50.51 0.28
CA THR A 594 -19.93 49.38 -0.24
C THR A 594 -19.07 48.13 -0.45
N TYR A 595 -17.89 48.29 -1.05
CA TYR A 595 -16.95 47.19 -1.27
C TYR A 595 -16.40 46.64 0.05
N LEU A 596 -15.96 47.53 0.95
CA LEU A 596 -15.45 47.14 2.26
C LEU A 596 -16.52 46.39 3.05
N ALA A 597 -17.76 46.87 3.06
CA ALA A 597 -18.86 46.17 3.70
C ALA A 597 -19.10 44.76 3.13
N SER A 598 -18.93 44.54 1.82
CA SER A 598 -19.02 43.19 1.24
C SER A 598 -17.84 42.29 1.60
N GLU A 599 -16.62 42.84 1.68
CA GLU A 599 -15.41 42.08 2.03
C GLU A 599 -15.25 41.85 3.53
N LEU A 600 -15.96 42.62 4.34
CA LEU A 600 -15.77 42.67 5.79
C LEU A 600 -15.92 41.30 6.45
N THR A 601 -16.86 40.47 6.01
CA THR A 601 -17.02 39.12 6.58
C THR A 601 -15.77 38.26 6.36
N SER A 602 -15.27 38.24 5.13
CA SER A 602 -14.11 37.43 4.72
C SER A 602 -12.84 37.94 5.41
N CYS A 603 -12.64 39.26 5.41
CA CYS A 603 -11.49 39.86 6.06
C CYS A 603 -11.54 39.68 7.59
N GLN A 604 -12.71 39.83 8.22
CA GLN A 604 -12.86 39.61 9.66
C GLN A 604 -12.57 38.15 10.05
N LYS A 605 -12.98 37.19 9.22
CA LYS A 605 -12.65 35.77 9.41
C LYS A 605 -11.15 35.52 9.37
N MET A 606 -10.40 36.28 8.56
CA MET A 606 -8.95 36.19 8.49
C MET A 606 -8.26 36.94 9.64
N LEU A 607 -8.82 38.05 10.10
CA LEU A 607 -8.31 38.85 11.23
C LEU A 607 -8.46 38.13 12.58
N VAL A 608 -9.59 37.46 12.79
CA VAL A 608 -9.87 36.66 13.99
C VAL A 608 -10.35 35.27 13.58
N PRO A 609 -9.42 34.40 13.16
CA PRO A 609 -9.75 33.02 12.80
C PRO A 609 -10.48 32.32 13.95
N PHE A 610 -11.44 31.46 13.59
CA PHE A 610 -12.26 30.68 14.52
C PHE A 610 -13.20 31.49 15.42
N SER A 611 -13.35 32.79 15.16
CA SER A 611 -14.42 33.58 15.76
C SER A 611 -15.78 33.22 15.17
N PRO A 612 -16.85 32.94 15.93
CA PRO A 612 -18.20 32.85 15.39
C PRO A 612 -18.72 34.23 14.93
N PHE A 613 -18.02 35.33 15.25
CA PHE A 613 -18.43 36.70 14.91
C PHE A 613 -18.66 36.89 13.42
N TYR A 614 -17.85 36.27 12.54
CA TYR A 614 -18.05 36.43 11.10
C TYR A 614 -19.43 35.92 10.62
N HIS A 615 -20.07 35.00 11.35
CA HIS A 615 -21.44 34.56 11.02
C HIS A 615 -22.48 35.67 11.23
N LEU A 616 -22.20 36.64 12.12
CA LEU A 616 -23.01 37.84 12.34
C LEU A 616 -22.74 38.94 11.31
N VAL A 617 -21.49 39.00 10.81
CA VAL A 617 -21.03 39.97 9.80
C VAL A 617 -21.52 39.63 8.38
N LYS A 618 -22.09 38.43 8.15
CA LYS A 618 -22.52 37.86 6.85
C LYS A 618 -23.32 38.84 5.98
N GLU A 619 -23.44 38.58 4.67
CA GLU A 619 -24.14 39.34 3.58
C GLU A 619 -25.29 40.30 3.95
N LYS A 620 -26.05 40.02 5.01
CA LYS A 620 -27.06 40.93 5.58
C LYS A 620 -26.47 42.27 6.01
N LEU A 621 -25.27 42.32 6.59
CA LEU A 621 -24.62 43.58 7.00
C LEU A 621 -24.32 44.42 5.76
N ALA A 622 -23.62 43.85 4.77
CA ALA A 622 -23.29 44.53 3.52
C ALA A 622 -24.56 45.03 2.79
N THR A 623 -25.58 44.17 2.69
CA THR A 623 -26.85 44.52 2.04
C THR A 623 -27.59 45.62 2.79
N SER A 624 -27.62 45.55 4.12
CA SER A 624 -28.33 46.52 4.95
C SER A 624 -27.60 47.87 4.99
N MET A 625 -26.27 47.86 5.10
CA MET A 625 -25.45 49.07 4.99
C MET A 625 -25.63 49.73 3.64
N ARG A 626 -25.61 48.97 2.55
CA ARG A 626 -25.88 49.50 1.21
C ARG A 626 -27.28 50.10 1.09
N LYS A 627 -28.31 49.47 1.66
CA LYS A 627 -29.67 50.02 1.67
C LYS A 627 -29.75 51.33 2.47
N ALA A 628 -29.10 51.39 3.63
CA ALA A 628 -29.04 52.60 4.45
C ALA A 628 -28.29 53.73 3.72
N LEU A 629 -27.16 53.42 3.09
CA LEU A 629 -26.38 54.37 2.27
C LEU A 629 -27.17 54.90 1.06
N ILE A 630 -27.92 54.04 0.36
CA ILE A 630 -28.78 54.48 -0.76
C ILE A 630 -29.94 55.34 -0.23
N ALA A 631 -30.53 54.98 0.91
CA ALA A 631 -31.60 55.76 1.52
C ALA A 631 -31.13 57.14 1.98
N SER A 632 -29.91 57.25 2.52
CA SER A 632 -29.33 58.53 2.93
C SER A 632 -28.99 59.45 1.75
N ILE A 633 -28.64 58.88 0.59
CA ILE A 633 -28.37 59.66 -0.64
C ILE A 633 -29.66 60.15 -1.30
N ASN A 634 -30.76 59.38 -1.19
CA ASN A 634 -32.05 59.72 -1.77
C ASN A 634 -32.92 60.61 -0.85
N SER A 635 -32.43 60.97 0.34
CA SER A 635 -33.08 61.97 1.19
C SER A 635 -32.83 63.37 0.58
N PRO A 636 -33.86 64.12 0.15
CA PRO A 636 -33.69 65.32 -0.67
C PRO A 636 -32.91 66.49 -0.05
N ASP A 637 -32.57 66.46 1.23
CA ASP A 637 -32.10 67.64 1.96
C ASP A 637 -30.62 67.61 2.47
N ASP A 638 -29.88 66.49 2.38
CA ASP A 638 -28.63 66.35 3.18
C ASP A 638 -27.28 66.29 2.44
N PHE A 639 -27.22 66.22 1.10
CA PHE A 639 -25.93 66.32 0.39
C PHE A 639 -25.63 67.75 -0.07
N LYS A 640 -25.29 68.63 0.89
CA LYS A 640 -24.48 69.81 0.56
C LYS A 640 -23.01 69.41 0.53
N PRO A 641 -22.29 69.57 -0.60
CA PRO A 641 -20.86 69.31 -0.63
C PRO A 641 -20.15 70.21 0.39
N VAL A 642 -19.27 69.61 1.18
CA VAL A 642 -18.27 70.34 1.96
C VAL A 642 -17.30 70.93 0.94
N ASN A 643 -17.17 72.26 0.93
CA ASN A 643 -16.16 72.98 0.14
C ASN A 643 -14.82 72.98 0.86
#